data_AF-A0A4W2I9X9-F1
#
_entry.id   AF-A0A4W2I9X9-F1
#
_cell.length_a   1.000
_cell.length_b   1.000
_cell.length_c   1.000
_cell.angle_alpha   90.00
_cell.angle_beta   90.00
_cell.angle_gamma   90.00
#
_symmetry.space_group_name_H-M   'P 1'
#
loop_
_entity.id
_entity.type
_entity.pdbx_description
1 polymer ?
#
loop_
_entity_poly.entity_id
_entity_poly.type
_entity_poly.pdbx_seq_one_letter_code
_entity_poly.pdbx_strand_id
1 'polypeptide(L)'
;MLCLRAIRPFSSRVFHFRPFSFEPLISQMNNCTDEEQIFGLIEKNKSLLSEKQVGCALSMLWQFQKQKTSSVKNVDCIRNHPQFLTLCNLATTKMGFMSDSTLVNVLYIIQQFGIEAHDSLVEALVTEAWRRLERFDISVLSKFSSCLADQHLYYSPLMGKIADIVNRNLENTQDLRSLSVLMVSISSLISRRFQEKLVNKAELLFDTMDSSQVNTARRIVQFLRNIKYRYYPLLERCNKVFLSNMNHLDLDSISKILSLYYSLQFHSFEFILMTKKRLTEMIPLFDHPASCVKLFVALGPMAGPEEKKQLKSTILLMSEELTGQQALAVMGAMEEMESRNLRLIKKITSILHKHLDNYKPVELLRITQALIFLHFQSKELFVKLRELLLSYLKVSVIPSEISILVYALSMLPSAHLDEVRMSQIEAVLPQCDLYDLNIFATSVLRCIQYDHVYLNNIPAKQLKVLQKLDHYGHQRLQECKSLNLLWEEVKSLKGDWFADSLLEETVVTLQRLMDEMNYINVAGIASFISRTNYLSTSLLDKIASVVLQQIEKIHPFAILAIILPFSTLNYDPPQRDEFFGILYIKNFFCNFVLGVLDPLVLVFLGYSLATLQYFPEDLLKAIFNIKFLARLDSQLELIYSSLNMKIQFRLMELNRAVCLECPEYQIPWFHDRFCQQHYNKDFGSMNGAQQQIYKMLAE
;
A
#
# COMPACT_ATOMS: atom_id res chain seq x y z
N MET A 1 56.66 67.93 -42.74
CA MET A 1 56.51 69.23 -43.41
C MET A 1 56.12 68.99 -44.86
N LEU A 2 55.19 69.79 -45.37
CA LEU A 2 54.72 69.93 -46.75
C LEU A 2 53.66 68.93 -47.27
N CYS A 3 52.42 69.33 -47.02
CA CYS A 3 51.21 69.06 -47.78
C CYS A 3 51.27 69.61 -49.22
N LEU A 4 50.38 69.12 -50.10
CA LEU A 4 49.36 69.87 -50.88
C LEU A 4 48.54 68.85 -51.71
N ARG A 5 47.25 68.63 -51.39
CA ARG A 5 46.03 69.17 -52.07
C ARG A 5 45.87 68.69 -53.52
N ALA A 6 44.71 68.32 -54.04
CA ALA A 6 43.34 68.14 -53.54
C ALA A 6 42.51 67.61 -54.73
N ILE A 7 41.56 66.70 -54.51
CA ILE A 7 40.31 66.68 -55.29
C ILE A 7 39.15 66.51 -54.29
N ARG A 8 38.17 67.40 -54.44
CA ARG A 8 37.00 67.64 -53.57
C ARG A 8 35.73 67.07 -54.29
N PRO A 9 34.52 67.15 -53.70
CA PRO A 9 33.79 66.00 -53.19
C PRO A 9 32.48 65.70 -53.96
N PHE A 10 31.92 64.49 -53.81
CA PHE A 10 30.50 64.25 -54.03
C PHE A 10 29.90 63.45 -52.87
N SER A 11 28.88 64.06 -52.28
CA SER A 11 27.89 63.56 -51.32
C SER A 11 27.54 62.07 -51.44
N SER A 12 27.87 61.28 -50.42
CA SER A 12 27.23 59.99 -50.15
C SER A 12 26.20 60.16 -49.04
N ARG A 13 24.94 60.00 -49.40
CA ARG A 13 23.77 60.01 -48.53
C ARG A 13 23.97 59.10 -47.31
N VAL A 14 23.59 59.62 -46.15
CA VAL A 14 23.43 58.90 -44.89
C VAL A 14 22.43 57.77 -45.10
N PHE A 15 22.90 56.52 -45.07
CA PHE A 15 22.06 55.36 -44.76
C PHE A 15 22.18 55.11 -43.26
N HIS A 16 21.10 55.39 -42.53
CA HIS A 16 20.94 54.93 -41.16
C HIS A 16 20.87 53.39 -41.14
N PHE A 17 21.99 52.73 -40.87
CA PHE A 17 21.95 51.36 -40.37
C PHE A 17 21.40 51.40 -38.94
N ARG A 18 20.12 51.03 -38.78
CA ARG A 18 19.59 50.57 -37.49
C ARG A 18 20.33 49.28 -37.11
N PRO A 19 20.85 49.12 -35.88
CA PRO A 19 21.37 47.84 -35.43
C PRO A 19 20.18 46.90 -35.25
N PHE A 20 20.07 45.89 -36.11
CA PHE A 20 19.20 44.73 -35.87
C PHE A 20 19.74 44.01 -34.64
N SER A 21 19.03 44.12 -33.52
CA SER A 21 19.26 43.32 -32.33
C SER A 21 18.94 41.85 -32.66
N PHE A 22 19.95 41.01 -32.82
CA PHE A 22 19.78 39.56 -32.85
C PHE A 22 19.35 39.09 -31.46
N GLU A 23 18.04 38.96 -31.23
CA GLU A 23 17.58 38.17 -30.09
C GLU A 23 18.03 36.71 -30.27
N PRO A 24 18.66 36.08 -29.26
CA PRO A 24 19.00 34.67 -29.32
C PRO A 24 17.75 33.84 -29.64
N LEU A 25 17.82 32.87 -30.56
CA LEU A 25 16.68 32.02 -30.95
C LEU A 25 15.97 31.37 -29.73
N ILE A 26 16.71 31.09 -28.66
CA ILE A 26 16.16 30.59 -27.38
C ILE A 26 15.25 31.63 -26.71
N SER A 27 15.61 32.92 -26.76
CA SER A 27 14.77 34.02 -26.28
C SER A 27 13.47 34.10 -27.09
N GLN A 28 13.55 33.92 -28.41
CA GLN A 28 12.37 33.89 -29.28
C GLN A 28 11.47 32.69 -28.98
N MET A 29 12.05 31.51 -28.74
CA MET A 29 11.31 30.30 -28.33
C MET A 29 10.62 30.46 -26.97
N ASN A 30 11.29 31.09 -26.00
CA ASN A 30 10.73 31.34 -24.66
C ASN A 30 9.57 32.36 -24.70
N ASN A 31 9.55 33.25 -25.70
CA ASN A 31 8.49 34.23 -25.90
C ASN A 31 7.29 33.69 -26.69
N CYS A 32 7.35 32.45 -27.21
CA CYS A 32 6.22 31.84 -27.90
C CYS A 32 5.05 31.61 -26.95
N THR A 33 3.83 31.77 -27.47
CA THR A 33 2.58 31.57 -26.70
C THR A 33 1.85 30.28 -27.05
N ASP A 34 2.19 29.66 -28.18
CA ASP A 34 1.52 28.46 -28.70
C ASP A 34 2.48 27.51 -29.42
N GLU A 35 1.99 26.30 -29.68
CA GLU A 35 2.73 25.20 -30.31
C GLU A 35 3.03 25.49 -31.80
N GLU A 36 2.15 26.22 -32.49
CA GLU A 36 2.28 26.53 -33.92
C GLU A 36 3.41 27.53 -34.18
N GLN A 37 3.60 28.52 -33.31
CA GLN A 37 4.71 29.46 -33.36
C GLN A 37 6.06 28.74 -33.21
N ILE A 38 6.13 27.74 -32.33
CA ILE A 38 7.33 26.90 -32.17
C ILE A 38 7.58 26.09 -33.44
N PHE A 39 6.55 25.46 -33.99
CA PHE A 39 6.70 24.72 -35.25
C PHE A 39 7.09 25.61 -36.43
N GLY A 40 6.57 26.83 -36.51
CA GLY A 40 6.98 27.82 -37.51
C GLY A 40 8.43 28.29 -37.35
N LEU A 41 8.94 28.39 -36.12
CA LEU A 41 10.35 28.69 -35.87
C LEU A 41 11.27 27.51 -36.23
N ILE A 42 10.84 26.27 -35.97
CA ILE A 42 11.56 25.06 -36.36
C ILE A 42 11.61 24.93 -37.88
N GLU A 43 10.49 25.19 -38.55
CA GLU A 43 10.40 25.13 -40.00
C GLU A 43 11.36 26.09 -40.70
N LYS A 44 11.49 27.31 -40.16
CA LYS A 44 12.37 28.36 -40.69
C LYS A 44 13.86 28.07 -40.44
N ASN A 45 14.21 27.23 -39.46
CA ASN A 45 15.59 27.06 -38.99
C ASN A 45 16.08 25.60 -38.97
N LYS A 46 15.45 24.67 -39.72
CA LYS A 46 15.67 23.21 -39.65
C LYS A 46 17.15 22.76 -39.58
N SER A 47 18.05 23.40 -40.33
CA SER A 47 19.48 23.04 -40.40
C SER A 47 20.39 23.77 -39.39
N LEU A 48 19.90 24.84 -38.75
CA LEU A 48 20.68 25.73 -37.87
C LEU A 48 20.44 25.50 -36.37
N LEU A 49 19.46 24.68 -36.00
CA LEU A 49 19.10 24.42 -34.60
C LEU A 49 20.22 23.70 -33.85
N SER A 50 20.85 24.35 -32.87
CA SER A 50 21.79 23.72 -31.93
C SER A 50 21.12 22.68 -31.03
N GLU A 51 21.90 21.81 -30.40
CA GLU A 51 21.45 20.80 -29.44
C GLU A 51 20.67 21.40 -28.26
N LYS A 52 21.09 22.59 -27.78
CA LYS A 52 20.36 23.34 -26.73
C LYS A 52 19.02 23.86 -27.22
N GLN A 53 18.94 24.32 -28.47
CA GLN A 53 17.70 24.80 -29.07
C GLN A 53 16.70 23.66 -29.34
N VAL A 54 17.18 22.48 -29.73
CA VAL A 54 16.33 21.27 -29.86
C VAL A 54 15.73 20.89 -28.50
N GLY A 55 16.55 20.84 -27.44
CA GLY A 55 16.07 20.58 -26.09
C GLY A 55 15.09 21.64 -25.57
N CYS A 56 15.33 22.91 -25.87
CA CYS A 56 14.45 24.03 -25.50
C CYS A 56 13.09 23.95 -26.23
N ALA A 57 13.09 23.70 -27.55
CA ALA A 57 11.87 23.56 -28.34
C ALA A 57 10.97 22.43 -27.81
N LEU A 58 11.54 21.25 -27.56
CA LEU A 58 10.81 20.13 -26.96
C LEU A 58 10.27 20.46 -25.56
N SER A 59 11.06 21.17 -24.75
CA SER A 59 10.64 21.58 -23.40
C SER A 59 9.44 22.53 -23.42
N MET A 60 9.45 23.49 -24.34
CA MET A 60 8.35 24.45 -24.50
C MET A 60 7.07 23.78 -25.02
N LEU A 61 7.18 22.87 -26.00
CA LEU A 61 6.04 22.06 -26.47
C LEU A 61 5.40 21.28 -25.31
N TRP A 62 6.21 20.67 -24.44
CA TRP A 62 5.71 19.98 -23.27
C TRP A 62 5.10 20.94 -22.22
N GLN A 63 5.69 22.13 -22.04
CA GLN A 63 5.17 23.14 -21.13
C GLN A 63 3.77 23.61 -21.53
N PHE A 64 3.51 23.84 -22.83
CA PHE A 64 2.17 24.19 -23.30
C PHE A 64 1.15 23.08 -23.05
N GLN A 65 1.55 21.82 -23.22
CA GLN A 65 0.69 20.67 -22.90
C GLN A 65 0.45 20.51 -21.40
N LYS A 66 1.41 20.91 -20.55
CA LYS A 66 1.26 20.88 -19.09
C LYS A 66 0.31 21.96 -18.57
N GLN A 67 0.20 23.09 -19.26
CA GLN A 67 -0.71 24.19 -18.90
C GLN A 67 -2.17 23.89 -19.29
N LYS A 68 -2.42 22.96 -20.21
CA LYS A 68 -3.75 22.52 -20.62
C LYS A 68 -4.33 21.51 -19.61
N THR A 69 -5.64 21.60 -19.33
CA THR A 69 -6.39 20.63 -18.52
C THR A 69 -6.39 19.25 -19.19
N SER A 70 -6.55 18.17 -18.42
CA SER A 70 -6.46 16.78 -18.91
C SER A 70 -7.41 16.45 -20.07
N SER A 71 -8.54 17.16 -20.19
CA SER A 71 -9.52 17.03 -21.27
C SER A 71 -9.13 17.74 -22.59
N VAL A 72 -8.09 18.58 -22.59
CA VAL A 72 -7.68 19.43 -23.74
C VAL A 72 -6.24 19.11 -24.21
N LYS A 73 -5.64 18.03 -23.70
CA LYS A 73 -4.29 17.61 -24.12
C LYS A 73 -4.32 17.07 -25.55
N ASN A 74 -3.66 17.77 -26.47
CA ASN A 74 -3.55 17.42 -27.88
C ASN A 74 -2.21 16.71 -28.17
N VAL A 75 -1.88 15.70 -27.37
CA VAL A 75 -0.61 14.96 -27.46
C VAL A 75 -0.48 14.29 -28.84
N ASP A 76 -1.59 13.74 -29.36
CA ASP A 76 -1.64 13.09 -30.67
C ASP A 76 -1.42 14.05 -31.84
N CYS A 77 -1.96 15.27 -31.76
CA CYS A 77 -1.79 16.28 -32.81
C CYS A 77 -0.34 16.75 -32.91
N ILE A 78 0.35 16.91 -31.77
CA ILE A 78 1.77 17.26 -31.72
C ILE A 78 2.62 16.10 -32.26
N ARG A 79 2.35 14.88 -31.81
CA ARG A 79 3.11 13.68 -32.23
C ARG A 79 3.07 13.49 -33.74
N ASN A 80 1.91 13.69 -34.35
CA ASN A 80 1.72 13.52 -35.79
C ASN A 80 2.17 14.74 -36.60
N HIS A 81 2.65 15.81 -35.96
CA HIS A 81 3.09 17.01 -36.65
C HIS A 81 4.45 16.80 -37.35
N PRO A 82 4.63 17.16 -38.64
CA PRO A 82 5.88 16.93 -39.39
C PRO A 82 7.13 17.55 -38.76
N GLN A 83 6.97 18.69 -38.09
CA GLN A 83 8.08 19.38 -37.42
C GLN A 83 8.49 18.69 -36.10
N PHE A 84 7.59 17.93 -35.48
CA PHE A 84 7.92 17.11 -34.31
C PHE A 84 8.82 15.93 -34.73
N LEU A 85 8.49 15.25 -35.84
CA LEU A 85 9.37 14.24 -36.45
C LEU A 85 10.74 14.81 -36.84
N THR A 86 10.76 16.05 -37.34
CA THR A 86 12.02 16.76 -37.63
C THR A 86 12.84 16.99 -36.36
N LEU A 87 12.22 17.38 -35.25
CA LEU A 87 12.90 17.50 -33.95
C LEU A 87 13.41 16.15 -33.45
N CYS A 88 12.65 15.07 -33.61
CA CYS A 88 13.06 13.71 -33.25
C CYS A 88 14.33 13.31 -34.01
N ASN A 89 14.37 13.52 -35.33
CA ASN A 89 15.56 13.23 -36.15
C ASN A 89 16.77 14.11 -35.76
N LEU A 90 16.53 15.39 -35.46
CA LEU A 90 17.58 16.30 -34.96
C LEU A 90 18.08 15.88 -33.57
N ALA A 91 17.22 15.35 -32.71
CA ALA A 91 17.60 14.81 -31.42
C ALA A 91 18.49 13.56 -31.58
N THR A 92 18.13 12.65 -32.48
CA THR A 92 18.95 11.45 -32.79
C THR A 92 20.34 11.84 -33.28
N THR A 93 20.44 12.81 -34.19
CA THR A 93 21.75 13.22 -34.76
C THR A 93 22.61 14.01 -33.78
N LYS A 94 22.00 14.75 -32.85
CA LYS A 94 22.73 15.66 -31.93
C LYS A 94 22.85 15.16 -30.49
N MET A 95 22.35 13.98 -30.16
CA MET A 95 22.39 13.42 -28.79
C MET A 95 23.80 13.38 -28.19
N GLY A 96 24.82 13.11 -29.01
CA GLY A 96 26.23 13.08 -28.60
C GLY A 96 26.72 14.41 -28.01
N PHE A 97 26.13 15.53 -28.43
CA PHE A 97 26.53 16.89 -28.00
C PHE A 97 25.64 17.46 -26.90
N MET A 98 24.48 16.85 -26.62
CA MET A 98 23.58 17.30 -25.56
C MET A 98 24.25 17.20 -24.19
N SER A 99 23.94 18.16 -23.30
CA SER A 99 24.29 18.01 -21.88
C SER A 99 23.49 16.88 -21.23
N ASP A 100 24.00 16.32 -20.13
CA ASP A 100 23.36 15.19 -19.45
C ASP A 100 21.92 15.48 -19.02
N SER A 101 21.65 16.69 -18.51
CA SER A 101 20.31 17.13 -18.14
C SER A 101 19.40 17.32 -19.35
N THR A 102 19.93 17.83 -20.47
CA THR A 102 19.17 17.99 -21.72
C THR A 102 18.82 16.64 -22.33
N LEU A 103 19.78 15.71 -22.38
CA LEU A 103 19.59 14.37 -22.93
C LEU A 103 18.45 13.62 -22.22
N VAL A 104 18.50 13.57 -20.89
CA VAL A 104 17.47 12.90 -20.07
C VAL A 104 16.14 13.65 -20.11
N ASN A 105 16.16 14.98 -20.21
CA ASN A 105 14.94 15.78 -20.39
C ASN A 105 14.25 15.50 -21.73
N VAL A 106 15.02 15.38 -22.81
CA VAL A 106 14.52 15.03 -24.14
C VAL A 106 13.91 13.63 -24.13
N LEU A 107 14.59 12.63 -23.55
CA LEU A 107 14.04 11.28 -23.37
C LEU A 107 12.71 11.30 -22.61
N TYR A 108 12.67 12.00 -21.48
CA TYR A 108 11.45 12.15 -20.69
C TYR A 108 10.30 12.73 -21.52
N ILE A 109 10.54 13.84 -22.23
CA ILE A 109 9.52 14.52 -23.03
C ILE A 109 9.00 13.62 -24.16
N ILE A 110 9.91 12.94 -24.86
CA ILE A 110 9.58 12.00 -25.95
C ILE A 110 8.62 10.91 -25.47
N GLN A 111 8.88 10.33 -24.29
CA GLN A 111 8.00 9.33 -23.69
C GLN A 111 6.65 9.92 -23.27
N GLN A 112 6.63 11.16 -22.76
CA GLN A 112 5.37 11.83 -22.44
C GLN A 112 4.50 12.12 -23.67
N PHE A 113 5.11 12.23 -24.86
CA PHE A 113 4.40 12.32 -26.14
C PHE A 113 3.94 10.94 -26.68
N GLY A 114 4.13 9.86 -25.93
CA GLY A 114 3.64 8.53 -26.29
C GLY A 114 4.39 7.87 -27.43
N ILE A 115 5.69 8.17 -27.59
CA ILE A 115 6.59 7.40 -28.45
C ILE A 115 6.93 6.09 -27.73
N GLU A 116 6.79 4.97 -28.44
CA GLU A 116 6.98 3.63 -27.88
C GLU A 116 8.41 3.37 -27.42
N ALA A 117 8.58 2.50 -26.42
CA ALA A 117 9.89 2.15 -25.88
C ALA A 117 10.83 1.51 -26.91
N HIS A 118 10.28 0.84 -27.92
CA HIS A 118 11.01 0.17 -29.00
C HIS A 118 11.33 1.11 -30.19
N ASP A 119 10.99 2.39 -30.09
CA ASP A 119 11.39 3.35 -31.10
C ASP A 119 12.92 3.56 -31.07
N SER A 120 13.53 3.55 -32.25
CA SER A 120 14.97 3.73 -32.44
C SER A 120 15.55 4.96 -31.73
N LEU A 121 14.78 6.07 -31.62
CA LEU A 121 15.19 7.27 -30.91
C LEU A 121 15.25 7.04 -29.40
N VAL A 122 14.25 6.35 -28.84
CA VAL A 122 14.21 6.03 -27.41
C VAL A 122 15.36 5.09 -27.04
N GLU A 123 15.58 4.03 -27.84
CA GLU A 123 16.69 3.10 -27.64
C GLU A 123 18.05 3.79 -27.72
N ALA A 124 18.24 4.67 -28.70
CA ALA A 124 19.48 5.43 -28.86
C ALA A 124 19.72 6.39 -27.69
N LEU A 125 18.68 7.11 -27.23
CA LEU A 125 18.76 8.01 -26.07
C LEU A 125 19.06 7.25 -24.77
N VAL A 126 18.42 6.10 -24.55
CA VAL A 126 18.68 5.24 -23.38
C VAL A 126 20.11 4.70 -23.42
N THR A 127 20.59 4.26 -24.59
CA THR A 127 21.96 3.75 -24.76
C THR A 127 23.01 4.84 -24.49
N GLU A 128 22.81 6.04 -25.01
CA GLU A 128 23.72 7.15 -24.78
C GLU A 128 23.68 7.63 -23.32
N ALA A 129 22.49 7.65 -22.70
CA ALA A 129 22.35 7.95 -21.27
C ALA A 129 23.04 6.88 -20.40
N TRP A 130 22.96 5.60 -20.78
CA TRP A 130 23.66 4.53 -20.09
C TRP A 130 25.19 4.71 -20.15
N ARG A 131 25.75 5.09 -21.31
CA ARG A 131 27.19 5.36 -21.47
C ARG A 131 27.69 6.46 -20.52
N ARG A 132 26.83 7.42 -20.18
CA ARG A 132 27.16 8.58 -19.34
C ARG A 132 26.73 8.45 -17.88
N LEU A 133 26.14 7.33 -17.50
CA LEU A 133 25.43 7.17 -16.23
C LEU A 133 26.25 7.60 -15.00
N GLU A 134 27.54 7.27 -14.94
CA GLU A 134 28.43 7.62 -13.82
C GLU A 134 28.67 9.14 -13.66
N ARG A 135 28.35 9.95 -14.68
CA ARG A 135 28.49 11.42 -14.64
C ARG A 135 27.24 12.12 -14.09
N PHE A 136 26.10 11.41 -14.03
CA PHE A 136 24.84 12.03 -13.70
C PHE A 136 24.78 12.40 -12.22
N ASP A 137 24.29 13.61 -11.95
CA ASP A 137 23.87 14.00 -10.62
C ASP A 137 22.56 13.30 -10.21
N ILE A 138 22.18 13.47 -8.95
CA ILE A 138 21.00 12.81 -8.36
C ILE A 138 19.70 13.27 -9.02
N SER A 139 19.63 14.52 -9.47
CA SER A 139 18.44 15.07 -10.14
C SER A 139 18.24 14.41 -11.50
N VAL A 140 19.31 14.34 -12.29
CA VAL A 140 19.34 13.69 -13.61
C VAL A 140 19.08 12.20 -13.48
N LEU A 141 19.70 11.53 -12.49
CA LEU A 141 19.45 10.11 -12.19
C LEU A 141 17.98 9.84 -11.84
N SER A 142 17.37 10.68 -11.01
CA SER A 142 15.95 10.57 -10.63
C SER A 142 15.03 10.65 -11.85
N LYS A 143 15.31 11.60 -12.75
CA LYS A 143 14.52 11.74 -13.97
C LYS A 143 14.73 10.56 -14.92
N PHE A 144 15.97 10.11 -15.06
CA PHE A 144 16.29 8.95 -15.89
C PHE A 144 15.65 7.66 -15.33
N SER A 145 15.68 7.44 -14.02
CA SER A 145 15.05 6.28 -13.38
C SER A 145 13.54 6.26 -13.58
N SER A 146 12.90 7.42 -13.62
CA SER A 146 11.48 7.55 -13.98
C SER A 146 11.22 7.11 -15.42
N CYS A 147 12.07 7.53 -16.36
CA CYS A 147 11.96 7.12 -17.77
C CYS A 147 12.14 5.61 -17.97
N LEU A 148 12.97 4.96 -17.14
CA LEU A 148 13.15 3.51 -17.16
C LEU A 148 11.96 2.78 -16.52
N ALA A 149 11.43 3.34 -15.43
CA ALA A 149 10.23 2.83 -14.75
C ALA A 149 9.00 2.86 -15.67
N ASP A 150 8.83 3.93 -16.45
CA ASP A 150 7.76 4.07 -17.45
C ASP A 150 7.88 3.03 -18.59
N GLN A 151 9.10 2.57 -18.88
CA GLN A 151 9.38 1.47 -19.83
C GLN A 151 9.32 0.07 -19.18
N HIS A 152 8.85 -0.03 -17.93
CA HIS A 152 8.81 -1.28 -17.16
C HIS A 152 10.18 -1.94 -16.90
N LEU A 153 11.28 -1.20 -16.96
CA LEU A 153 12.66 -1.70 -16.78
C LEU A 153 13.12 -1.72 -15.30
N TYR A 154 12.21 -2.01 -14.36
CA TYR A 154 12.49 -2.01 -12.92
C TYR A 154 13.57 -3.03 -12.49
N TYR A 155 13.66 -4.15 -13.20
CA TYR A 155 14.61 -5.23 -12.89
C TYR A 155 15.84 -5.24 -13.82
N SER A 156 16.05 -4.16 -14.58
CA SER A 156 17.15 -4.09 -15.54
C SER A 156 18.51 -3.95 -14.86
N PRO A 157 19.61 -4.44 -15.47
CA PRO A 157 20.97 -4.18 -15.01
C PRO A 157 21.28 -2.67 -14.89
N LEU A 158 20.63 -1.86 -15.72
CA LEU A 158 20.72 -0.41 -15.69
C LEU A 158 20.15 0.18 -14.39
N MET A 159 18.97 -0.28 -13.96
CA MET A 159 18.40 0.11 -12.68
C MET A 159 19.27 -0.36 -11.50
N GLY A 160 19.91 -1.53 -11.63
CA GLY A 160 20.91 -2.02 -10.67
C GLY A 160 22.13 -1.10 -10.54
N LYS A 161 22.66 -0.59 -11.67
CA LYS A 161 23.75 0.40 -11.66
C LYS A 161 23.32 1.74 -11.04
N ILE A 162 22.08 2.19 -11.31
CA ILE A 162 21.53 3.38 -10.65
C ILE A 162 21.49 3.17 -9.13
N ALA A 163 21.02 2.02 -8.66
CA ALA A 163 20.97 1.69 -7.23
C ALA A 163 22.37 1.74 -6.59
N ASP A 164 23.40 1.24 -7.27
CA ASP A 164 24.78 1.30 -6.80
C ASP A 164 25.32 2.74 -6.71
N ILE A 165 25.09 3.58 -7.74
CA ILE A 165 25.50 5.00 -7.72
C ILE A 165 24.82 5.73 -6.56
N VAL A 166 23.52 5.49 -6.34
CA VAL A 166 22.77 6.08 -5.23
C VAL A 166 23.34 5.63 -3.89
N ASN A 167 23.70 4.35 -3.73
CA ASN A 167 24.30 3.84 -2.49
C ASN A 167 25.66 4.51 -2.20
N ARG A 168 26.50 4.71 -3.22
CA ARG A 168 27.80 5.38 -3.08
C ARG A 168 27.67 6.88 -2.74
N ASN A 169 26.67 7.55 -3.29
CA ASN A 169 26.47 9.00 -3.15
C ASN A 169 25.42 9.42 -2.11
N LEU A 170 24.87 8.46 -1.33
CA LEU A 170 23.75 8.70 -0.44
C LEU A 170 24.04 9.78 0.62
N GLU A 171 25.25 9.78 1.18
CA GLU A 171 25.64 10.71 2.25
C GLU A 171 25.60 12.17 1.76
N ASN A 172 26.05 12.41 0.52
CA ASN A 172 26.09 13.74 -0.11
C ASN A 172 24.72 14.21 -0.63
N THR A 173 23.71 13.35 -0.62
CA THR A 173 22.38 13.68 -1.14
C THR A 173 21.65 14.63 -0.19
N GLN A 174 21.16 15.76 -0.71
CA GLN A 174 20.34 16.71 0.06
C GLN A 174 18.93 16.88 -0.52
N ASP A 175 18.74 16.61 -1.80
CA ASP A 175 17.43 16.73 -2.46
C ASP A 175 16.54 15.51 -2.19
N LEU A 176 15.67 15.63 -1.18
CA LEU A 176 14.70 14.59 -0.83
C LEU A 176 13.70 14.31 -1.97
N ARG A 177 13.37 15.30 -2.80
CA ARG A 177 12.42 15.12 -3.90
C ARG A 177 12.99 14.14 -4.93
N SER A 178 14.22 14.35 -5.37
CA SER A 178 14.91 13.44 -6.30
C SER A 178 15.20 12.08 -5.66
N LEU A 179 15.62 12.07 -4.39
CA LEU A 179 15.83 10.82 -3.65
C LEU A 179 14.55 9.97 -3.56
N SER A 180 13.38 10.58 -3.31
CA SER A 180 12.11 9.86 -3.21
C SER A 180 11.70 9.15 -4.50
N VAL A 181 12.06 9.70 -5.66
CA VAL A 181 11.83 9.07 -6.97
C VAL A 181 12.72 7.85 -7.12
N LEU A 182 14.01 8.02 -6.85
CA LEU A 182 15.00 6.94 -6.92
C LEU A 182 14.64 5.79 -5.98
N MET A 183 14.25 6.10 -4.73
CA MET A 183 13.81 5.12 -3.75
C MET A 183 12.71 4.20 -4.31
N VAL A 184 11.67 4.77 -4.93
CA VAL A 184 10.60 3.98 -5.56
C VAL A 184 11.12 3.17 -6.74
N SER A 185 11.91 3.77 -7.64
CA SER A 185 12.44 3.10 -8.84
C SER A 185 13.34 1.91 -8.52
N ILE A 186 14.20 2.01 -7.52
CA ILE A 186 15.19 0.96 -7.17
C ILE A 186 14.68 -0.05 -6.14
N SER A 187 13.47 0.15 -5.59
CA SER A 187 12.96 -0.60 -4.43
C SER A 187 13.02 -2.13 -4.54
N SER A 188 12.92 -2.69 -5.75
CA SER A 188 12.96 -4.14 -5.99
C SER A 188 14.37 -4.74 -6.07
N LEU A 189 15.42 -3.93 -6.18
CA LEU A 189 16.80 -4.38 -6.43
C LEU A 189 17.74 -4.20 -5.23
N ILE A 190 17.27 -3.51 -4.19
CA ILE A 190 18.12 -3.08 -3.08
C ILE A 190 18.10 -4.08 -1.91
N SER A 191 19.28 -4.27 -1.31
CA SER A 191 19.42 -5.07 -0.09
C SER A 191 18.78 -4.37 1.11
N ARG A 192 18.40 -5.15 2.14
CA ARG A 192 17.81 -4.61 3.38
C ARG A 192 18.69 -3.57 4.08
N ARG A 193 20.01 -3.81 4.12
CA ARG A 193 20.97 -2.83 4.67
C ARG A 193 20.90 -1.50 3.92
N PHE A 194 20.73 -1.54 2.61
CA PHE A 194 20.58 -0.32 1.81
C PHE A 194 19.20 0.32 2.00
N GLN A 195 18.12 -0.47 2.14
CA GLN A 195 16.79 0.02 2.50
C GLN A 195 16.82 0.82 3.82
N GLU A 196 17.47 0.29 4.86
CA GLU A 196 17.61 0.96 6.16
C GLU A 196 18.39 2.29 6.04
N LYS A 197 19.50 2.30 5.29
CA LYS A 197 20.25 3.54 5.02
C LYS A 197 19.38 4.59 4.31
N LEU A 198 18.58 4.18 3.32
CA LEU A 198 17.67 5.08 2.59
C LEU A 198 16.57 5.63 3.50
N VAL A 199 15.98 4.79 4.35
CA VAL A 199 14.97 5.21 5.33
C VAL A 199 15.54 6.23 6.30
N ASN A 200 16.70 5.96 6.89
CA ASN A 200 17.35 6.87 7.84
C ASN A 200 17.74 8.20 7.18
N LYS A 201 18.27 8.16 5.94
CA LYS A 201 18.60 9.37 5.20
C LYS A 201 17.34 10.17 4.82
N ALA A 202 16.27 9.49 4.40
CA ALA A 202 15.00 10.15 4.10
C ALA A 202 14.39 10.80 5.34
N GLU A 203 14.49 10.16 6.51
CA GLU A 203 14.05 10.74 7.77
C GLU A 203 14.82 12.02 8.12
N LEU A 204 16.15 11.98 8.05
CA LEU A 204 16.99 13.14 8.33
C LEU A 204 16.66 14.32 7.40
N LEU A 205 16.47 14.06 6.11
CA LEU A 205 16.14 15.11 5.15
C LEU A 205 14.69 15.59 5.27
N PHE A 206 13.78 14.77 5.81
CA PHE A 206 12.37 15.12 5.93
C PHE A 206 12.16 16.35 6.80
N ASP A 207 12.97 16.53 7.84
CA ASP A 207 12.83 17.65 8.76
C ASP A 207 13.11 19.02 8.08
N THR A 208 13.77 19.01 6.93
CA THR A 208 14.01 20.20 6.08
C THR A 208 12.99 20.38 4.95
N MET A 209 12.04 19.43 4.81
CA MET A 209 11.07 19.41 3.72
C MET A 209 9.96 20.44 3.93
N ASP A 210 9.65 21.20 2.89
CA ASP A 210 8.48 22.06 2.87
C ASP A 210 7.17 21.25 2.92
N SER A 211 6.22 21.71 3.72
CA SER A 211 4.95 21.02 3.96
C SER A 211 4.08 20.92 2.71
N SER A 212 4.34 21.72 1.66
CA SER A 212 3.64 21.63 0.36
C SER A 212 4.03 20.39 -0.47
N GLN A 213 5.11 19.68 -0.13
CA GLN A 213 5.64 18.58 -0.93
C GLN A 213 4.90 17.24 -0.76
N VAL A 214 3.58 17.25 -0.93
CA VAL A 214 2.70 16.06 -0.82
C VAL A 214 3.18 14.88 -1.68
N ASN A 215 3.65 15.14 -2.89
CA ASN A 215 4.11 14.08 -3.80
C ASN A 215 5.38 13.38 -3.30
N THR A 216 6.28 14.09 -2.63
CA THR A 216 7.49 13.52 -2.02
C THR A 216 7.09 12.60 -0.87
N ALA A 217 6.23 13.06 0.05
CA ALA A 217 5.68 12.24 1.14
C ALA A 217 4.97 10.98 0.60
N ARG A 218 4.13 11.11 -0.43
CA ARG A 218 3.44 9.96 -1.05
C ARG A 218 4.42 8.93 -1.63
N ARG A 219 5.52 9.37 -2.26
CA ARG A 219 6.56 8.47 -2.79
C ARG A 219 7.33 7.76 -1.68
N ILE A 220 7.58 8.41 -0.55
CA ILE A 220 8.19 7.78 0.63
C ILE A 220 7.28 6.67 1.16
N VAL A 221 5.99 6.91 1.29
CA VAL A 221 5.03 5.86 1.70
C VAL A 221 4.97 4.74 0.66
N GLN A 222 4.98 5.05 -0.65
CA GLN A 222 5.07 4.06 -1.72
C GLN A 222 6.35 3.21 -1.63
N PHE A 223 7.48 3.82 -1.31
CA PHE A 223 8.74 3.11 -1.11
C PHE A 223 8.63 2.14 0.05
N LEU A 224 8.17 2.60 1.22
CA LEU A 224 7.96 1.76 2.40
C LEU A 224 7.06 0.56 2.10
N ARG A 225 5.98 0.78 1.32
CA ARG A 225 5.10 -0.27 0.82
C ARG A 225 5.85 -1.28 -0.06
N ASN A 226 6.69 -0.81 -1.00
CA ASN A 226 7.40 -1.68 -1.93
C ASN A 226 8.42 -2.58 -1.21
N ILE A 227 9.10 -2.06 -0.20
CA ILE A 227 10.05 -2.81 0.62
C ILE A 227 9.38 -3.57 1.78
N LYS A 228 8.04 -3.49 1.90
CA LYS A 228 7.23 -4.10 2.97
C LYS A 228 7.69 -3.73 4.39
N TYR A 229 8.19 -2.51 4.59
CA TYR A 229 8.76 -2.06 5.86
C TYR A 229 7.88 -1.00 6.54
N ARG A 230 7.42 -1.30 7.75
CA ARG A 230 6.56 -0.41 8.56
C ARG A 230 7.40 0.49 9.46
N TYR A 231 7.99 1.53 8.88
CA TYR A 231 8.77 2.51 9.63
C TYR A 231 7.89 3.69 10.11
N TYR A 232 7.37 3.57 11.32
CA TYR A 232 6.42 4.53 11.90
C TYR A 232 6.88 6.01 11.88
N PRO A 233 8.15 6.36 12.22
CA PRO A 233 8.58 7.76 12.25
C PRO A 233 8.41 8.51 10.92
N LEU A 234 8.65 7.85 9.78
CA LEU A 234 8.42 8.44 8.47
C LEU A 234 6.94 8.47 8.10
N LEU A 235 6.17 7.43 8.46
CA LEU A 235 4.75 7.36 8.19
C LEU A 235 3.99 8.48 8.90
N GLU A 236 4.33 8.79 10.15
CA GLU A 236 3.74 9.90 10.89
C GLU A 236 4.06 11.27 10.28
N ARG A 237 5.33 11.50 9.91
CA ARG A 237 5.75 12.74 9.23
C ARG A 237 5.01 12.91 7.90
N CYS A 238 4.87 11.84 7.11
CA CYS A 238 4.07 11.85 5.89
C CYS A 238 2.59 12.11 6.18
N ASN A 239 2.04 11.51 7.24
CA ASN A 239 0.64 11.69 7.63
C ASN A 239 0.34 13.15 7.99
N LYS A 240 1.23 13.81 8.74
CA LYS A 240 1.12 15.24 9.05
C LYS A 240 1.07 16.09 7.78
N VAL A 241 1.94 15.82 6.80
CA VAL A 241 1.94 16.51 5.50
C VAL A 241 0.62 16.33 4.76
N PHE A 242 0.06 15.12 4.75
CA PHE A 242 -1.23 14.88 4.10
C PHE A 242 -2.39 15.58 4.82
N LEU A 243 -2.40 15.57 6.15
CA LEU A 243 -3.39 16.27 6.96
C LEU A 243 -3.36 17.79 6.73
N SER A 244 -2.16 18.40 6.73
CA SER A 244 -1.99 19.84 6.47
C SER A 244 -2.45 20.27 5.08
N ASN A 245 -2.45 19.36 4.10
CA ASN A 245 -2.82 19.65 2.71
C ASN A 245 -4.16 19.06 2.29
N MET A 246 -4.97 18.55 3.23
CA MET A 246 -6.19 17.78 2.93
C MET A 246 -7.15 18.48 1.96
N ASN A 247 -7.33 19.80 2.10
CA ASN A 247 -8.21 20.58 1.24
C ASN A 247 -7.75 20.64 -0.23
N HIS A 248 -6.45 20.47 -0.49
CA HIS A 248 -5.85 20.51 -1.82
C HIS A 248 -5.71 19.13 -2.46
N LEU A 249 -5.96 18.05 -1.71
CA LEU A 249 -5.91 16.69 -2.26
C LEU A 249 -7.15 16.43 -3.12
N ASP A 250 -6.91 15.93 -4.32
CA ASP A 250 -7.95 15.42 -5.22
C ASP A 250 -8.31 13.96 -4.87
N LEU A 251 -9.41 13.48 -5.45
CA LEU A 251 -9.91 12.12 -5.24
C LEU A 251 -8.84 11.06 -5.56
N ASP A 252 -8.03 11.28 -6.61
CA ASP A 252 -6.97 10.35 -7.02
C ASP A 252 -5.84 10.28 -5.99
N SER A 253 -5.42 11.41 -5.43
CA SER A 253 -4.39 11.46 -4.41
C SER A 253 -4.87 10.81 -3.12
N ILE A 254 -6.10 11.11 -2.68
CA ILE A 254 -6.71 10.50 -1.48
C ILE A 254 -6.79 8.98 -1.65
N SER A 255 -7.33 8.50 -2.78
CA SER A 255 -7.49 7.07 -3.05
C SER A 255 -6.14 6.33 -3.04
N LYS A 256 -5.09 6.94 -3.60
CA LYS A 256 -3.72 6.38 -3.58
C LYS A 256 -3.17 6.30 -2.16
N ILE A 257 -3.34 7.34 -1.35
CA ILE A 257 -2.85 7.37 0.04
C ILE A 257 -3.58 6.32 0.88
N LEU A 258 -4.91 6.20 0.76
CA LEU A 258 -5.70 5.16 1.44
C LEU A 258 -5.21 3.75 1.08
N SER A 259 -5.00 3.47 -0.20
CA SER A 259 -4.48 2.18 -0.66
C SER A 259 -3.08 1.88 -0.09
N LEU A 260 -2.21 2.88 -0.04
CA LEU A 260 -0.88 2.76 0.55
C LEU A 260 -0.95 2.44 2.05
N TYR A 261 -1.76 3.18 2.80
CA TYR A 261 -1.94 2.96 4.23
C TYR A 261 -2.51 1.58 4.54
N TYR A 262 -3.53 1.16 3.78
CA TYR A 262 -4.10 -0.18 3.89
C TYR A 262 -3.04 -1.27 3.69
N SER A 263 -2.23 -1.15 2.63
CA SER A 263 -1.19 -2.15 2.31
C SER A 263 -0.07 -2.24 3.37
N LEU A 264 0.22 -1.12 4.03
CA LEU A 264 1.19 -1.05 5.12
C LEU A 264 0.58 -1.37 6.49
N GLN A 265 -0.73 -1.58 6.57
CA GLN A 265 -1.48 -1.71 7.82
C GLN A 265 -1.23 -0.52 8.77
N PHE A 266 -0.99 0.66 8.20
CA PHE A 266 -0.83 1.90 8.95
C PHE A 266 -2.21 2.54 9.11
N HIS A 267 -2.62 2.75 10.36
CA HIS A 267 -3.92 3.30 10.69
C HIS A 267 -3.71 4.69 11.32
N SER A 268 -4.38 5.69 10.77
CA SER A 268 -4.47 7.03 11.35
C SER A 268 -5.92 7.45 11.36
N PHE A 269 -6.52 7.47 12.54
CA PHE A 269 -7.92 7.88 12.67
C PHE A 269 -8.16 9.30 12.18
N GLU A 270 -7.29 10.24 12.54
CA GLU A 270 -7.42 11.65 12.14
C GLU A 270 -7.44 11.78 10.62
N PHE A 271 -6.58 11.04 9.92
CA PHE A 271 -6.56 11.01 8.46
C PHE A 271 -7.87 10.45 7.87
N ILE A 272 -8.39 9.35 8.42
CA ILE A 272 -9.67 8.77 7.98
C ILE A 272 -10.83 9.75 8.21
N LEU A 273 -10.89 10.40 9.37
CA LEU A 273 -11.93 11.38 9.69
C LEU A 273 -11.93 12.56 8.72
N MET A 274 -10.75 13.15 8.49
CA MET A 274 -10.60 14.29 7.57
C MET A 274 -10.84 13.89 6.11
N THR A 275 -10.44 12.67 5.74
CA THR A 275 -10.71 12.09 4.42
C THR A 275 -12.20 11.88 4.19
N LYS A 276 -12.92 11.29 5.16
CA LYS A 276 -14.38 11.13 5.09
C LYS A 276 -15.06 12.47 4.84
N LYS A 277 -14.73 13.50 5.63
CA LYS A 277 -15.29 14.84 5.47
C LYS A 277 -15.04 15.38 4.06
N ARG A 278 -13.78 15.33 3.60
CA ARG A 278 -13.39 15.84 2.28
C ARG A 278 -14.08 15.11 1.13
N LEU A 279 -14.17 13.78 1.21
CA LEU A 279 -14.84 12.96 0.19
C LEU A 279 -16.36 13.18 0.18
N THR A 280 -16.99 13.37 1.35
CA THR A 280 -18.42 13.73 1.43
C THR A 280 -18.70 15.08 0.76
N GLU A 281 -17.85 16.09 0.96
CA GLU A 281 -17.94 17.39 0.26
C GLU A 281 -17.83 17.26 -1.26
N MET A 282 -17.12 16.22 -1.75
CA MET A 282 -16.92 15.96 -3.18
C MET A 282 -18.05 15.15 -3.84
N ILE A 283 -19.00 14.58 -3.09
CA ILE A 283 -20.12 13.80 -3.64
C ILE A 283 -20.85 14.52 -4.80
N PRO A 284 -21.23 15.81 -4.70
CA PRO A 284 -21.98 16.48 -5.76
C PRO A 284 -21.11 16.88 -6.96
N LEU A 285 -19.79 16.68 -6.92
CA LEU A 285 -18.85 17.18 -7.95
C LEU A 285 -18.58 16.16 -9.07
N PHE A 286 -19.04 14.92 -8.92
CA PHE A 286 -18.70 13.83 -9.84
C PHE A 286 -19.94 13.24 -10.50
N ASP A 287 -20.03 13.44 -11.82
CA ASP A 287 -21.08 12.87 -12.68
C ASP A 287 -20.54 11.82 -13.66
N HIS A 288 -19.22 11.58 -13.68
CA HIS A 288 -18.60 10.61 -14.58
C HIS A 288 -18.42 9.24 -13.90
N PRO A 289 -18.77 8.10 -14.56
CA PRO A 289 -18.74 6.76 -13.94
C PRO A 289 -17.42 6.41 -13.24
N ALA A 290 -16.29 6.69 -13.88
CA ALA A 290 -14.97 6.39 -13.30
C ALA A 290 -14.69 7.16 -11.99
N SER A 291 -15.11 8.41 -11.88
CA SER A 291 -14.93 9.22 -10.67
C SER A 291 -15.89 8.78 -9.58
N CYS A 292 -17.14 8.47 -9.94
CA CYS A 292 -18.14 7.91 -9.02
C CYS A 292 -17.68 6.59 -8.41
N VAL A 293 -17.09 5.69 -9.21
CA VAL A 293 -16.54 4.42 -8.72
C VAL A 293 -15.38 4.65 -7.75
N LYS A 294 -14.44 5.54 -8.09
CA LYS A 294 -13.33 5.87 -7.18
C LYS A 294 -13.84 6.45 -5.87
N LEU A 295 -14.82 7.36 -5.92
CA LEU A 295 -15.45 7.93 -4.75
C LEU A 295 -16.17 6.85 -3.93
N PHE A 296 -16.91 5.94 -4.58
CA PHE A 296 -17.60 4.83 -3.92
C PHE A 296 -16.61 3.92 -3.18
N VAL A 297 -15.48 3.58 -3.82
CA VAL A 297 -14.45 2.72 -3.22
C VAL A 297 -13.75 3.42 -2.05
N ALA A 298 -13.45 4.72 -2.18
CA ALA A 298 -12.75 5.45 -1.12
C ALA A 298 -13.66 5.79 0.07
N LEU A 299 -14.87 6.31 -0.18
CA LEU A 299 -15.79 6.78 0.85
C LEU A 299 -16.68 5.67 1.43
N GLY A 300 -17.09 4.69 0.61
CA GLY A 300 -18.06 3.66 0.96
C GLY A 300 -17.76 2.93 2.28
N PRO A 301 -16.54 2.40 2.49
CA PRO A 301 -16.17 1.71 3.73
C PRO A 301 -16.30 2.56 5.00
N MET A 302 -16.03 3.87 4.91
CA MET A 302 -16.03 4.82 6.04
C MET A 302 -17.29 5.70 6.14
N ALA A 303 -18.25 5.53 5.22
CA ALA A 303 -19.47 6.32 5.13
C ALA A 303 -20.51 5.96 6.20
N GLY A 304 -21.30 6.95 6.63
CA GLY A 304 -22.47 6.74 7.47
C GLY A 304 -23.64 6.10 6.70
N PRO A 305 -24.74 5.74 7.37
CA PRO A 305 -25.87 5.05 6.75
C PRO A 305 -26.50 5.81 5.57
N GLU A 306 -26.66 7.13 5.69
CA GLU A 306 -27.26 7.97 4.65
C GLU A 306 -26.33 8.14 3.46
N GLU A 307 -25.04 8.43 3.69
CA GLU A 307 -24.07 8.53 2.60
C GLU A 307 -23.91 7.19 1.88
N LYS A 308 -23.91 6.06 2.61
CA LYS A 308 -23.91 4.71 2.02
C LYS A 308 -25.13 4.48 1.14
N LYS A 309 -26.30 4.98 1.53
CA LYS A 309 -27.52 4.86 0.73
C LYS A 309 -27.43 5.68 -0.56
N GLN A 310 -26.97 6.94 -0.46
CA GLN A 310 -26.76 7.84 -1.60
C GLN A 310 -25.75 7.25 -2.60
N LEU A 311 -24.57 6.83 -2.12
CA LEU A 311 -23.53 6.21 -2.95
C LEU A 311 -24.04 4.97 -3.71
N LYS A 312 -24.81 4.11 -3.03
CA LYS A 312 -25.42 2.91 -3.65
C LYS A 312 -26.43 3.29 -4.74
N SER A 313 -27.25 4.32 -4.52
CA SER A 313 -28.19 4.78 -5.55
C SER A 313 -27.46 5.37 -6.76
N THR A 314 -26.42 6.17 -6.57
CA THR A 314 -25.64 6.77 -7.67
C THR A 314 -24.99 5.70 -8.54
N ILE A 315 -24.29 4.72 -7.94
CA ILE A 315 -23.67 3.63 -8.70
C ILE A 315 -24.73 2.76 -9.40
N LEU A 316 -25.90 2.55 -8.79
CA LEU A 316 -26.96 1.78 -9.42
C LEU A 316 -27.47 2.47 -10.70
N LEU A 317 -27.64 3.80 -10.68
CA LEU A 317 -28.08 4.57 -11.85
C LEU A 317 -27.07 4.51 -13.01
N MET A 318 -25.78 4.54 -12.70
CA MET A 318 -24.69 4.57 -13.69
C MET A 318 -24.16 3.19 -14.05
N SER A 319 -24.80 2.12 -13.54
CA SER A 319 -24.27 0.76 -13.63
C SER A 319 -24.10 0.24 -15.06
N GLU A 320 -24.90 0.70 -16.02
CA GLU A 320 -24.79 0.28 -17.43
C GLU A 320 -23.51 0.79 -18.12
N GLU A 321 -22.90 1.85 -17.60
CA GLU A 321 -21.71 2.50 -18.18
C GLU A 321 -20.39 1.96 -17.58
N LEU A 322 -20.47 1.04 -16.61
CA LEU A 322 -19.30 0.54 -15.90
C LEU A 322 -18.53 -0.49 -16.73
N THR A 323 -17.21 -0.31 -16.76
CA THR A 323 -16.28 -1.35 -17.24
C THR A 323 -16.20 -2.52 -16.26
N GLY A 324 -15.73 -3.68 -16.73
CA GLY A 324 -15.50 -4.84 -15.85
C GLY A 324 -14.61 -4.51 -14.64
N GLN A 325 -13.49 -3.81 -14.86
CA GLN A 325 -12.56 -3.43 -13.79
C GLN A 325 -13.21 -2.50 -12.74
N GLN A 326 -14.05 -1.57 -13.19
CA GLN A 326 -14.83 -0.71 -12.29
C GLN A 326 -15.86 -1.51 -11.49
N ALA A 327 -16.56 -2.45 -12.14
CA ALA A 327 -17.51 -3.34 -11.46
C ALA A 327 -16.82 -4.20 -10.39
N LEU A 328 -15.60 -4.69 -10.65
CA LEU A 328 -14.81 -5.45 -9.69
C LEU A 328 -14.41 -4.58 -8.48
N ALA A 329 -14.01 -3.34 -8.73
CA ALA A 329 -13.69 -2.38 -7.67
C ALA A 329 -14.92 -2.07 -6.79
N VAL A 330 -16.09 -1.84 -7.40
CA VAL A 330 -17.36 -1.64 -6.69
C VAL A 330 -17.72 -2.86 -5.85
N MET A 331 -17.57 -4.07 -6.40
CA MET A 331 -17.86 -5.32 -5.68
C MET A 331 -16.96 -5.47 -4.44
N GLY A 332 -15.67 -5.20 -4.55
CA GLY A 332 -14.75 -5.20 -3.40
C GLY A 332 -15.12 -4.19 -2.32
N ALA A 333 -15.50 -2.96 -2.71
CA ALA A 333 -15.98 -1.97 -1.74
C ALA A 333 -17.30 -2.39 -1.09
N MET A 334 -18.20 -3.05 -1.82
CA MET A 334 -19.45 -3.58 -1.26
C MET A 334 -19.22 -4.68 -0.22
N GLU A 335 -18.19 -5.50 -0.40
CA GLU A 335 -17.74 -6.51 0.58
C GLU A 335 -17.29 -5.83 1.87
N GLU A 336 -16.39 -4.85 1.80
CA GLU A 336 -15.93 -4.07 2.96
C GLU A 336 -17.05 -3.31 3.67
N MET A 337 -18.05 -2.85 2.90
CA MET A 337 -19.24 -2.18 3.44
C MET A 337 -20.26 -3.13 4.08
N GLU A 338 -20.04 -4.45 4.04
CA GLU A 338 -21.01 -5.49 4.42
C GLU A 338 -22.39 -5.27 3.76
N SER A 339 -22.38 -4.79 2.50
CA SER A 339 -23.60 -4.31 1.83
C SER A 339 -24.52 -5.45 1.42
N ARG A 340 -25.73 -5.49 1.99
CA ARG A 340 -26.79 -6.45 1.61
C ARG A 340 -27.75 -5.93 0.52
N ASN A 341 -27.35 -4.95 -0.29
CA ASN A 341 -28.20 -4.41 -1.35
C ASN A 341 -28.29 -5.38 -2.54
N LEU A 342 -29.29 -6.27 -2.53
CA LEU A 342 -29.49 -7.31 -3.54
C LEU A 342 -29.63 -6.77 -4.98
N ARG A 343 -30.22 -5.58 -5.17
CA ARG A 343 -30.39 -4.98 -6.51
C ARG A 343 -29.04 -4.59 -7.09
N LEU A 344 -28.21 -3.93 -6.30
CA LEU A 344 -26.86 -3.54 -6.71
C LEU A 344 -25.98 -4.77 -6.92
N ILE A 345 -26.02 -5.75 -6.02
CA ILE A 345 -25.27 -7.01 -6.16
C ILE A 345 -25.62 -7.69 -7.49
N LYS A 346 -26.92 -7.89 -7.78
CA LYS A 346 -27.37 -8.51 -9.05
C LYS A 346 -26.83 -7.77 -10.27
N LYS A 347 -26.85 -6.44 -10.24
CA LYS A 347 -26.44 -5.60 -11.38
C LYS A 347 -24.93 -5.61 -11.59
N ILE A 348 -24.14 -5.47 -10.52
CA ILE A 348 -22.68 -5.53 -10.62
C ILE A 348 -22.22 -6.93 -11.04
N THR A 349 -22.81 -7.99 -10.49
CA THR A 349 -22.49 -9.37 -10.88
C THR A 349 -22.82 -9.65 -12.36
N SER A 350 -23.88 -9.07 -12.92
CA SER A 350 -24.18 -9.26 -14.35
C SER A 350 -23.14 -8.60 -15.27
N ILE A 351 -22.58 -7.46 -14.87
CA ILE A 351 -21.47 -6.80 -15.60
C ILE A 351 -20.20 -7.65 -15.51
N LEU A 352 -19.88 -8.16 -14.33
CA LEU A 352 -18.74 -9.07 -14.15
C LEU A 352 -18.89 -10.34 -14.99
N HIS A 353 -20.10 -10.90 -15.07
CA HIS A 353 -20.39 -12.08 -15.88
C HIS A 353 -20.10 -11.85 -17.37
N LYS A 354 -20.44 -10.67 -17.91
CA LYS A 354 -20.18 -10.31 -19.32
C LYS A 354 -18.68 -10.25 -19.65
N HIS A 355 -17.84 -9.86 -18.69
CA HIS A 355 -16.41 -9.69 -18.87
C HIS A 355 -15.57 -10.79 -18.23
N LEU A 356 -16.20 -11.91 -17.85
CA LEU A 356 -15.57 -12.93 -17.00
C LEU A 356 -14.29 -13.52 -17.63
N ASP A 357 -14.29 -13.66 -18.96
CA ASP A 357 -13.22 -14.27 -19.74
C ASP A 357 -11.94 -13.40 -19.80
N ASN A 358 -12.05 -12.10 -19.46
CA ASN A 358 -10.93 -11.15 -19.51
C ASN A 358 -10.15 -11.06 -18.19
N TYR A 359 -10.63 -11.69 -17.12
CA TYR A 359 -10.00 -11.61 -15.80
C TYR A 359 -8.88 -12.63 -15.62
N LYS A 360 -7.85 -12.20 -14.90
CA LYS A 360 -6.73 -13.02 -14.46
C LYS A 360 -7.12 -13.89 -13.25
N PRO A 361 -6.38 -14.99 -12.96
CA PRO A 361 -6.65 -15.86 -11.82
C PRO A 361 -6.87 -15.16 -10.48
N VAL A 362 -6.02 -14.17 -10.16
CA VAL A 362 -6.13 -13.38 -8.91
C VAL A 362 -7.46 -12.61 -8.85
N GLU A 363 -7.91 -12.08 -9.98
CA GLU A 363 -9.17 -11.33 -10.07
C GLU A 363 -10.37 -12.28 -9.98
N LEU A 364 -10.29 -13.46 -10.60
CA LEU A 364 -11.32 -14.51 -10.48
C LEU A 364 -11.46 -15.01 -9.05
N LEU A 365 -10.35 -15.15 -8.31
CA LEU A 365 -10.40 -15.45 -6.87
C LEU A 365 -11.14 -14.36 -6.10
N ARG A 366 -10.81 -13.09 -6.34
CA ARG A 366 -11.48 -11.95 -5.68
C ARG A 366 -12.98 -11.91 -5.97
N ILE A 367 -13.38 -12.15 -7.23
CA ILE A 367 -14.79 -12.27 -7.62
C ILE A 367 -15.46 -13.40 -6.83
N THR A 368 -14.83 -14.57 -6.79
CA THR A 368 -15.37 -15.75 -6.10
C THR A 368 -15.56 -15.48 -4.60
N GLN A 369 -14.56 -14.90 -3.94
CA GLN A 369 -14.60 -14.52 -2.53
C GLN A 369 -15.75 -13.56 -2.23
N ALA A 370 -15.83 -12.47 -3.00
CA ALA A 370 -16.84 -11.44 -2.80
C ALA A 370 -18.27 -12.00 -3.01
N LEU A 371 -18.48 -12.86 -4.00
CA LEU A 371 -19.79 -13.49 -4.24
C LEU A 371 -20.25 -14.36 -3.08
N ILE A 372 -19.33 -15.13 -2.49
CA ILE A 372 -19.61 -16.00 -1.35
C ILE A 372 -19.90 -15.17 -0.10
N PHE A 373 -19.09 -14.14 0.16
CA PHE A 373 -19.28 -13.23 1.30
C PHE A 373 -20.60 -12.46 1.20
N LEU A 374 -20.93 -11.96 0.01
CA LEU A 374 -22.18 -11.25 -0.26
C LEU A 374 -23.39 -12.19 -0.36
N HIS A 375 -23.18 -13.50 -0.21
CA HIS A 375 -24.21 -14.56 -0.29
C HIS A 375 -25.01 -14.53 -1.60
N PHE A 376 -24.35 -14.19 -2.71
CA PHE A 376 -24.97 -14.22 -4.02
C PHE A 376 -24.92 -15.62 -4.62
N GLN A 377 -26.07 -16.15 -5.01
CA GLN A 377 -26.20 -17.50 -5.57
C GLN A 377 -26.62 -17.41 -7.04
N SER A 378 -25.75 -17.85 -7.95
CA SER A 378 -26.07 -18.02 -9.37
C SER A 378 -25.40 -19.27 -9.90
N LYS A 379 -26.20 -20.28 -10.25
CA LYS A 379 -25.70 -21.58 -10.75
C LYS A 379 -24.92 -21.40 -12.06
N GLU A 380 -25.45 -20.61 -13.00
CA GLU A 380 -24.82 -20.35 -14.29
C GLU A 380 -23.45 -19.68 -14.14
N LEU A 381 -23.37 -18.64 -13.31
CA LEU A 381 -22.12 -17.92 -13.06
C LEU A 381 -21.06 -18.83 -12.41
N PHE A 382 -21.45 -19.64 -11.43
CA PHE A 382 -20.51 -20.56 -10.78
C PHE A 382 -20.02 -21.68 -11.70
N VAL A 383 -20.86 -22.15 -12.63
CA VAL A 383 -20.42 -23.09 -13.68
C VAL A 383 -19.38 -22.44 -14.59
N LYS A 384 -19.66 -21.24 -15.11
CA LYS A 384 -18.70 -20.52 -15.97
C LYS A 384 -17.39 -20.20 -15.24
N LEU A 385 -17.47 -19.74 -13.98
CA LEU A 385 -16.29 -19.52 -13.13
C LEU A 385 -15.46 -20.80 -12.97
N ARG A 386 -16.11 -21.93 -12.72
CA ARG A 386 -15.43 -23.23 -12.61
C ARG A 386 -14.72 -23.61 -13.90
N GLU A 387 -15.38 -23.46 -15.04
CA GLU A 387 -14.79 -23.78 -16.36
C GLU A 387 -13.53 -22.95 -16.63
N LEU A 388 -13.58 -21.64 -16.35
CA LEU A 388 -12.44 -20.73 -16.50
C LEU A 388 -11.31 -21.05 -15.53
N LEU A 389 -11.60 -21.25 -14.24
CA LEU A 389 -10.58 -21.62 -13.26
C LEU A 389 -9.91 -22.95 -13.64
N LEU A 390 -10.67 -23.91 -14.16
CA LEU A 390 -10.13 -25.17 -14.65
C LEU A 390 -9.29 -24.98 -15.93
N SER A 391 -9.69 -24.10 -16.86
CA SER A 391 -8.91 -23.84 -18.08
C SER A 391 -7.54 -23.24 -17.74
N TYR A 392 -7.49 -22.24 -16.85
CA TYR A 392 -6.23 -21.68 -16.35
C TYR A 392 -5.38 -22.71 -15.61
N LEU A 393 -5.99 -23.51 -14.73
CA LEU A 393 -5.26 -24.50 -13.94
C LEU A 393 -4.66 -25.61 -14.82
N LYS A 394 -5.21 -25.87 -16.02
CA LYS A 394 -4.61 -26.83 -16.97
C LYS A 394 -3.31 -26.33 -17.59
N VAL A 395 -3.16 -25.02 -17.76
CA VAL A 395 -2.01 -24.40 -18.44
C VAL A 395 -0.96 -23.89 -17.44
N SER A 396 -1.39 -23.51 -16.24
CA SER A 396 -0.49 -22.95 -15.25
C SER A 396 0.54 -23.96 -14.74
N VAL A 397 1.78 -23.50 -14.66
CA VAL A 397 2.95 -24.21 -14.12
C VAL A 397 3.54 -23.50 -12.90
N ILE A 398 2.97 -22.35 -12.52
CA ILE A 398 3.49 -21.50 -11.44
C ILE A 398 2.82 -21.92 -10.12
N PRO A 399 3.57 -22.39 -9.10
CA PRO A 399 2.98 -22.91 -7.87
C PRO A 399 1.98 -21.97 -7.18
N SER A 400 2.29 -20.67 -7.11
CA SER A 400 1.43 -19.66 -6.48
C SER A 400 0.18 -19.31 -7.29
N GLU A 401 0.22 -19.46 -8.62
CA GLU A 401 -0.98 -19.33 -9.45
C GLU A 401 -1.87 -20.56 -9.30
N ILE A 402 -1.28 -21.76 -9.26
CA ILE A 402 -1.97 -23.02 -9.00
C ILE A 402 -2.64 -22.98 -7.61
N SER A 403 -1.96 -22.48 -6.57
CA SER A 403 -2.54 -22.35 -5.23
C SER A 403 -3.78 -21.45 -5.22
N ILE A 404 -3.71 -20.29 -5.87
CA ILE A 404 -4.84 -19.35 -6.03
C ILE A 404 -6.01 -19.99 -6.78
N LEU A 405 -5.75 -20.69 -7.87
CA LEU A 405 -6.78 -21.34 -8.70
C LEU A 405 -7.48 -22.48 -7.95
N VAL A 406 -6.69 -23.34 -7.28
CA VAL A 406 -7.22 -24.44 -6.45
C VAL A 406 -8.04 -23.87 -5.29
N TYR A 407 -7.59 -22.77 -4.69
CA TYR A 407 -8.33 -22.09 -3.64
C TYR A 407 -9.68 -21.56 -4.12
N ALA A 408 -9.70 -20.85 -5.26
CA ALA A 408 -10.93 -20.36 -5.85
C ALA A 408 -11.90 -21.50 -6.19
N LEU A 409 -11.41 -22.62 -6.74
CA LEU A 409 -12.23 -23.81 -7.01
C LEU A 409 -12.83 -24.42 -5.73
N SER A 410 -12.04 -24.51 -4.66
CA SER A 410 -12.50 -25.04 -3.36
C SER A 410 -13.55 -24.17 -2.68
N MET A 411 -13.68 -22.90 -3.08
CA MET A 411 -14.68 -21.96 -2.56
C MET A 411 -16.03 -22.08 -3.28
N LEU A 412 -16.04 -22.52 -4.54
CA LEU A 412 -17.27 -22.65 -5.32
C LEU A 412 -18.18 -23.77 -4.77
N PRO A 413 -19.51 -23.67 -4.95
CA PRO A 413 -20.42 -24.77 -4.63
C PRO A 413 -19.98 -26.03 -5.37
N SER A 414 -19.96 -27.19 -4.69
CA SER A 414 -19.32 -28.45 -5.11
C SER A 414 -17.79 -28.44 -5.15
N ALA A 415 -17.17 -28.29 -3.98
CA ALA A 415 -15.72 -28.28 -3.82
C ALA A 415 -15.13 -29.69 -4.05
N HIS A 416 -15.13 -30.18 -5.28
CA HIS A 416 -14.52 -31.45 -5.67
C HIS A 416 -13.34 -31.21 -6.61
N LEU A 417 -12.23 -31.89 -6.35
CA LEU A 417 -11.03 -31.91 -7.18
C LEU A 417 -10.77 -33.35 -7.62
N ASP A 418 -10.64 -33.55 -8.93
CA ASP A 418 -10.34 -34.87 -9.49
C ASP A 418 -8.91 -35.35 -9.16
N GLU A 419 -8.62 -36.62 -9.44
CA GLU A 419 -7.31 -37.22 -9.15
C GLU A 419 -6.16 -36.57 -9.95
N VAL A 420 -6.44 -36.05 -11.15
CA VAL A 420 -5.43 -35.40 -11.99
C VAL A 420 -5.01 -34.08 -11.33
N ARG A 421 -5.96 -33.30 -10.82
CA ARG A 421 -5.68 -32.07 -10.06
C ARG A 421 -4.96 -32.35 -8.76
N MET A 422 -5.36 -33.38 -8.03
CA MET A 422 -4.67 -33.77 -6.80
C MET A 422 -3.22 -34.16 -7.08
N SER A 423 -2.95 -34.83 -8.20
CA SER A 423 -1.59 -35.17 -8.63
C SER A 423 -0.79 -33.94 -9.09
N GLN A 424 -1.45 -32.95 -9.71
CA GLN A 424 -0.84 -31.66 -10.07
C GLN A 424 -0.43 -30.88 -8.82
N ILE A 425 -1.26 -30.84 -7.78
CA ILE A 425 -0.93 -30.22 -6.48
C ILE A 425 0.30 -30.92 -5.88
N GLU A 426 0.28 -32.25 -5.83
CA GLU A 426 1.37 -33.06 -5.29
C GLU A 426 2.72 -32.79 -5.98
N ALA A 427 2.71 -32.55 -7.29
CA ALA A 427 3.92 -32.28 -8.07
C ALA A 427 4.56 -30.92 -7.78
N VAL A 428 3.78 -29.91 -7.34
CA VAL A 428 4.28 -28.56 -7.09
C VAL A 428 4.66 -28.30 -5.63
N LEU A 429 4.22 -29.13 -4.69
CA LEU A 429 4.48 -28.96 -3.25
C LEU A 429 5.94 -28.65 -2.88
N PRO A 430 6.98 -29.30 -3.46
CA PRO A 430 8.37 -29.03 -3.09
C PRO A 430 8.82 -27.60 -3.40
N GLN A 431 8.13 -26.91 -4.31
CA GLN A 431 8.48 -25.56 -4.78
C GLN A 431 7.70 -24.45 -4.04
N CYS A 432 6.71 -24.83 -3.23
CA CYS A 432 5.79 -23.91 -2.55
C CYS A 432 6.42 -23.30 -1.31
N ASP A 433 6.03 -22.05 -1.02
CA ASP A 433 6.25 -21.42 0.29
C ASP A 433 5.19 -21.87 1.32
N LEU A 434 5.37 -21.54 2.60
CA LEU A 434 4.39 -21.94 3.63
C LEU A 434 2.99 -21.34 3.37
N TYR A 435 2.90 -20.20 2.68
CA TYR A 435 1.64 -19.57 2.35
C TYR A 435 0.87 -20.39 1.30
N ASP A 436 1.54 -20.79 0.23
CA ASP A 436 1.01 -21.68 -0.79
C ASP A 436 0.59 -23.03 -0.20
N LEU A 437 1.42 -23.63 0.66
CA LEU A 437 1.12 -24.90 1.35
C LEU A 437 -0.15 -24.78 2.21
N ASN A 438 -0.29 -23.70 2.99
CA ASN A 438 -1.48 -23.46 3.81
C ASN A 438 -2.75 -23.27 2.96
N ILE A 439 -2.62 -22.61 1.80
CA ILE A 439 -3.73 -22.49 0.84
C ILE A 439 -4.15 -23.87 0.32
N PHE A 440 -3.19 -24.69 -0.12
CA PHE A 440 -3.49 -26.04 -0.60
C PHE A 440 -4.13 -26.90 0.48
N ALA A 441 -3.61 -26.88 1.71
CA ALA A 441 -4.18 -27.62 2.81
C ALA A 441 -5.62 -27.20 3.11
N THR A 442 -5.88 -25.89 3.17
CA THR A 442 -7.24 -25.35 3.35
C THR A 442 -8.19 -25.81 2.24
N SER A 443 -7.73 -25.81 0.99
CA SER A 443 -8.52 -26.28 -0.15
C SER A 443 -8.81 -27.77 -0.10
N VAL A 444 -7.80 -28.59 0.18
CA VAL A 444 -7.94 -30.05 0.26
C VAL A 444 -8.87 -30.43 1.42
N LEU A 445 -8.76 -29.78 2.58
CA LEU A 445 -9.66 -30.00 3.72
C LEU A 445 -11.13 -29.68 3.35
N ARG A 446 -11.38 -28.57 2.66
CA ARG A 446 -12.73 -28.25 2.16
C ARG A 446 -13.25 -29.30 1.19
N CYS A 447 -12.39 -29.84 0.32
CA CYS A 447 -12.77 -30.90 -0.60
C CYS A 447 -13.13 -32.20 0.13
N ILE A 448 -12.35 -32.59 1.14
CA ILE A 448 -12.64 -33.77 1.97
C ILE A 448 -13.99 -33.62 2.68
N GLN A 449 -14.24 -32.46 3.29
CA GLN A 449 -15.52 -32.18 3.95
C GLN A 449 -16.70 -32.31 2.98
N TYR A 450 -16.56 -31.80 1.76
CA TYR A 450 -17.60 -31.93 0.73
C TYR A 450 -17.79 -33.39 0.27
N ASP A 451 -16.71 -34.09 -0.07
CA ASP A 451 -16.74 -35.47 -0.59
C ASP A 451 -17.34 -36.43 0.46
N HIS A 452 -17.05 -36.21 1.74
CA HIS A 452 -17.61 -37.00 2.84
C HIS A 452 -19.11 -36.75 3.01
N VAL A 453 -19.58 -35.50 2.91
CA VAL A 453 -21.00 -35.16 3.13
C VAL A 453 -21.88 -35.58 1.93
N TYR A 454 -21.37 -35.49 0.70
CA TYR A 454 -22.20 -35.60 -0.50
C TYR A 454 -21.90 -36.78 -1.41
N LEU A 455 -20.70 -37.37 -1.37
CA LEU A 455 -20.26 -38.40 -2.32
C LEU A 455 -19.99 -39.76 -1.67
N ASN A 456 -20.04 -39.89 -0.34
CA ASN A 456 -19.68 -41.10 0.40
C ASN A 456 -18.34 -41.72 -0.08
N ASN A 457 -17.43 -40.89 -0.59
CA ASN A 457 -16.19 -41.35 -1.21
C ASN A 457 -15.07 -41.40 -0.17
N ILE A 458 -14.20 -42.41 -0.24
CA ILE A 458 -13.07 -42.55 0.69
C ILE A 458 -11.98 -41.58 0.24
N PRO A 459 -11.58 -40.58 1.05
CA PRO A 459 -10.65 -39.51 0.63
C PRO A 459 -9.18 -39.97 0.59
N ALA A 460 -8.88 -41.18 0.14
CA ALA A 460 -7.56 -41.80 0.28
C ALA A 460 -6.44 -41.00 -0.42
N LYS A 461 -6.70 -40.41 -1.60
CA LYS A 461 -5.70 -39.58 -2.31
C LYS A 461 -5.56 -38.21 -1.65
N GLN A 462 -6.67 -37.60 -1.24
CA GLN A 462 -6.70 -36.30 -0.55
C GLN A 462 -5.94 -36.36 0.79
N LEU A 463 -6.13 -37.44 1.56
CA LEU A 463 -5.39 -37.70 2.79
C LEU A 463 -3.89 -37.88 2.54
N LYS A 464 -3.48 -38.58 1.47
CA LYS A 464 -2.07 -38.69 1.07
C LYS A 464 -1.46 -37.32 0.72
N VAL A 465 -2.21 -36.45 0.05
CA VAL A 465 -1.77 -35.08 -0.26
C VAL A 465 -1.60 -34.27 1.02
N LEU A 466 -2.52 -34.38 1.99
CA LEU A 466 -2.37 -33.73 3.31
C LEU A 466 -1.12 -34.21 4.05
N GLN A 467 -0.85 -35.52 4.09
CA GLN A 467 0.37 -36.05 4.69
C GLN A 467 1.65 -35.49 4.04
N LYS A 468 1.62 -35.29 2.71
CA LYS A 468 2.75 -34.67 2.00
C LYS A 468 2.84 -33.17 2.27
N LEU A 469 1.73 -32.46 2.38
CA LEU A 469 1.69 -31.06 2.79
C LEU A 469 2.32 -30.89 4.18
N ASP A 470 1.98 -31.76 5.12
CA ASP A 470 2.57 -31.77 6.46
C ASP A 470 4.09 -31.98 6.35
N HIS A 471 4.52 -33.01 5.61
CA HIS A 471 5.94 -33.32 5.42
C HIS A 471 6.73 -32.12 4.87
N TYR A 472 6.26 -31.50 3.78
CA TYR A 472 6.96 -30.36 3.18
C TYR A 472 6.89 -29.10 4.04
N GLY A 473 5.79 -28.88 4.77
CA GLY A 473 5.68 -27.79 5.74
C GLY A 473 6.71 -27.91 6.86
N HIS A 474 6.83 -29.10 7.46
CA HIS A 474 7.85 -29.38 8.49
C HIS A 474 9.26 -29.27 7.93
N GLN A 475 9.54 -29.87 6.76
CA GLN A 475 10.85 -29.79 6.12
C GLN A 475 11.28 -28.33 5.92
N ARG A 476 10.38 -27.48 5.41
CA ARG A 476 10.67 -26.07 5.14
C ARG A 476 10.97 -25.27 6.40
N LEU A 477 10.24 -25.52 7.49
CA LEU A 477 10.51 -24.92 8.81
C LEU A 477 11.89 -25.39 9.35
N GLN A 478 12.14 -26.70 9.29
CA GLN A 478 13.40 -27.29 9.74
C GLN A 478 14.62 -26.80 8.96
N GLU A 479 14.49 -26.56 7.66
CA GLU A 479 15.57 -26.04 6.80
C GLU A 479 15.75 -24.51 6.88
N CYS A 480 14.82 -23.78 7.51
CA CYS A 480 14.86 -22.33 7.57
C CYS A 480 16.01 -21.80 8.46
N LYS A 481 16.92 -21.02 7.86
CA LYS A 481 18.13 -20.48 8.52
C LYS A 481 18.06 -18.99 8.85
N SER A 482 16.99 -18.30 8.49
CA SER A 482 16.87 -16.86 8.73
C SER A 482 15.50 -16.52 9.27
N LEU A 483 15.47 -15.81 10.40
CA LEU A 483 14.24 -15.36 11.03
C LEU A 483 13.44 -14.43 10.11
N ASN A 484 14.14 -13.67 9.27
CA ASN A 484 13.51 -12.75 8.33
C ASN A 484 12.73 -13.46 7.22
N LEU A 485 13.29 -14.55 6.67
CA LEU A 485 12.61 -15.35 5.66
C LEU A 485 11.41 -16.08 6.27
N LEU A 486 11.60 -16.68 7.45
CA LEU A 486 10.54 -17.30 8.21
C LEU A 486 9.38 -16.32 8.47
N TRP A 487 9.70 -15.10 8.91
CA TRP A 487 8.71 -14.10 9.24
C TRP A 487 7.89 -13.65 8.02
N GLU A 488 8.50 -13.53 6.85
CA GLU A 488 7.78 -13.20 5.62
C GLU A 488 6.72 -14.24 5.26
N GLU A 489 7.00 -15.52 5.51
CA GLU A 489 6.07 -16.61 5.22
C GLU A 489 5.02 -16.81 6.33
N VAL A 490 5.40 -16.69 7.60
CA VAL A 490 4.54 -17.03 8.76
C VAL A 490 3.56 -15.92 9.15
N LYS A 491 3.90 -14.64 8.93
CA LYS A 491 3.11 -13.49 9.42
C LYS A 491 1.64 -13.52 8.99
N SER A 492 1.34 -14.07 7.81
CA SER A 492 0.00 -14.14 7.23
C SER A 492 -0.70 -15.49 7.40
N LEU A 493 -0.03 -16.52 7.93
CA LEU A 493 -0.61 -17.85 8.07
C LEU A 493 -1.75 -17.86 9.10
N LYS A 494 -2.87 -18.46 8.70
CA LYS A 494 -4.09 -18.65 9.48
C LYS A 494 -4.79 -19.92 9.00
N GLY A 495 -5.61 -20.51 9.87
CA GLY A 495 -6.44 -21.67 9.56
C GLY A 495 -6.10 -22.88 10.42
N ASP A 496 -7.02 -23.84 10.44
CA ASP A 496 -6.97 -25.00 11.33
C ASP A 496 -5.75 -25.87 11.01
N TRP A 497 -5.44 -26.11 9.73
CA TRP A 497 -4.27 -26.88 9.33
C TRP A 497 -2.97 -26.32 9.89
N PHE A 498 -2.75 -25.00 9.80
CA PHE A 498 -1.56 -24.38 10.36
C PHE A 498 -1.50 -24.56 11.88
N ALA A 499 -2.63 -24.34 12.57
CA ALA A 499 -2.71 -24.49 14.02
C ALA A 499 -2.41 -25.93 14.49
N ASP A 500 -2.94 -26.91 13.78
CA ASP A 500 -2.85 -28.33 14.16
C ASP A 500 -1.54 -28.98 13.72
N SER A 501 -1.03 -28.60 12.54
CA SER A 501 0.06 -29.34 11.89
C SER A 501 1.41 -28.64 11.95
N LEU A 502 1.47 -27.30 11.96
CA LEU A 502 2.74 -26.56 11.81
C LEU A 502 3.07 -25.63 12.98
N LEU A 503 2.11 -25.31 13.85
CA LEU A 503 2.30 -24.31 14.88
C LEU A 503 3.45 -24.65 15.84
N GLU A 504 3.50 -25.89 16.32
CA GLU A 504 4.55 -26.35 17.24
C GLU A 504 5.94 -26.28 16.59
N GLU A 505 6.12 -26.84 15.39
CA GLU A 505 7.38 -26.78 14.65
C GLU A 505 7.78 -25.33 14.29
N THR A 506 6.80 -24.46 14.04
CA THR A 506 7.05 -23.02 13.82
C THR A 506 7.62 -22.37 15.08
N VAL A 507 7.08 -22.70 16.25
CA VAL A 507 7.59 -22.20 17.53
C VAL A 507 8.99 -22.73 17.82
N VAL A 508 9.25 -24.02 17.57
CA VAL A 508 10.59 -24.62 17.69
C VAL A 508 11.59 -23.92 16.75
N THR A 509 11.20 -23.63 15.53
CA THR A 509 12.02 -22.90 14.56
C THR A 509 12.30 -21.47 15.02
N LEU A 510 11.31 -20.78 15.58
CA LEU A 510 11.48 -19.44 16.17
C LEU A 510 12.43 -19.46 17.37
N GLN A 511 12.36 -20.49 18.22
CA GLN A 511 13.29 -20.68 19.34
C GLN A 511 14.72 -20.91 18.84
N ARG A 512 14.91 -21.74 17.81
CA ARG A 512 16.23 -21.96 17.20
C ARG A 512 16.84 -20.68 16.63
N LEU A 513 16.02 -19.77 16.11
CA LEU A 513 16.44 -18.50 15.50
C LEU A 513 16.29 -17.30 16.44
N MET A 514 16.11 -17.54 17.75
CA MET A 514 15.77 -16.50 18.72
C MET A 514 16.82 -15.39 18.84
N ASP A 515 18.08 -15.69 18.53
CA ASP A 515 19.17 -14.71 18.59
C ASP A 515 19.09 -13.63 17.50
N GLU A 516 18.36 -13.87 16.41
CA GLU A 516 18.09 -12.86 15.39
C GLU A 516 16.95 -11.89 15.77
N MET A 517 16.26 -12.12 16.89
CA MET A 517 15.20 -11.22 17.37
C MET A 517 15.77 -9.86 17.80
N ASN A 518 15.15 -8.78 17.32
CA ASN A 518 15.56 -7.41 17.57
C ASN A 518 14.36 -6.45 17.52
N TYR A 519 14.59 -5.16 17.76
CA TYR A 519 13.55 -4.12 17.77
C TYR A 519 12.68 -4.05 16.49
N ILE A 520 13.15 -4.57 15.34
CA ILE A 520 12.42 -4.53 14.07
C ILE A 520 11.34 -5.62 13.98
N ASN A 521 11.63 -6.84 14.46
CA ASN A 521 10.75 -8.00 14.31
C ASN A 521 9.98 -8.37 15.58
N VAL A 522 10.41 -7.90 16.75
CA VAL A 522 9.85 -8.28 18.06
C VAL A 522 8.33 -8.07 18.15
N ALA A 523 7.82 -6.94 17.65
CA ALA A 523 6.39 -6.65 17.68
C ALA A 523 5.56 -7.58 16.78
N GLY A 524 6.14 -7.98 15.64
CA GLY A 524 5.52 -8.96 14.75
C GLY A 524 5.42 -10.32 15.43
N ILE A 525 6.53 -10.81 15.98
CA ILE A 525 6.61 -12.11 16.66
C ILE A 525 5.69 -12.15 17.89
N ALA A 526 5.67 -11.09 18.69
CA ALA A 526 4.77 -10.94 19.83
C ALA A 526 3.29 -11.02 19.42
N SER A 527 2.91 -10.31 18.35
CA SER A 527 1.55 -10.37 17.79
C SER A 527 1.22 -11.76 17.24
N PHE A 528 2.19 -12.47 16.65
CA PHE A 528 2.01 -13.85 16.19
C PHE A 528 1.72 -14.78 17.36
N ILE A 529 2.55 -14.76 18.42
CA ILE A 529 2.38 -15.59 19.62
C ILE A 529 1.00 -15.36 20.25
N SER A 530 0.61 -14.10 20.43
CA SER A 530 -0.70 -13.74 20.97
C SER A 530 -1.84 -14.24 20.09
N ARG A 531 -1.72 -14.14 18.76
CA ARG A 531 -2.75 -14.61 17.83
C ARG A 531 -2.89 -16.13 17.82
N THR A 532 -1.80 -16.87 18.01
CA THR A 532 -1.79 -18.33 18.02
C THR A 532 -2.16 -18.94 19.36
N ASN A 533 -2.24 -18.13 20.43
CA ASN A 533 -2.46 -18.61 21.80
C ASN A 533 -1.48 -19.72 22.23
N TYR A 534 -0.24 -19.70 21.72
CA TYR A 534 0.78 -20.70 22.03
C TYR A 534 1.71 -20.17 23.12
N LEU A 535 1.71 -20.80 24.30
CA LEU A 535 2.58 -20.40 25.41
C LEU A 535 3.98 -20.99 25.27
N SER A 536 4.96 -20.13 24.97
CA SER A 536 6.38 -20.49 24.94
C SER A 536 7.17 -19.51 25.82
N THR A 537 7.47 -19.92 27.05
CA THR A 537 8.18 -19.08 28.05
C THR A 537 9.51 -18.53 27.54
N SER A 538 10.33 -19.36 26.89
CA SER A 538 11.63 -18.96 26.31
C SER A 538 11.53 -17.82 25.28
N LEU A 539 10.47 -17.81 24.46
CA LEU A 539 10.22 -16.77 23.48
C LEU A 539 9.70 -15.50 24.14
N LEU A 540 8.80 -15.63 25.12
CA LEU A 540 8.28 -14.50 25.88
C LEU A 540 9.39 -13.81 26.69
N ASP A 541 10.27 -14.58 27.31
CA ASP A 541 11.44 -14.08 28.04
C ASP A 541 12.41 -13.35 27.10
N LYS A 542 12.63 -13.91 25.90
CA LYS A 542 13.47 -13.27 24.89
C LYS A 542 12.85 -11.99 24.35
N ILE A 543 11.53 -11.95 24.14
CA ILE A 543 10.79 -10.73 23.79
C ILE A 543 11.01 -9.67 24.87
N ALA A 544 10.81 -10.02 26.15
CA ALA A 544 11.03 -9.12 27.26
C ALA A 544 12.47 -8.59 27.31
N SER A 545 13.45 -9.48 27.17
CA SER A 545 14.88 -9.13 27.13
C SER A 545 15.24 -8.17 25.98
N VAL A 546 14.76 -8.44 24.76
CA VAL A 546 15.00 -7.56 23.60
C VAL A 546 14.41 -6.17 23.81
N VAL A 547 13.20 -6.11 24.39
CA VAL A 547 12.54 -4.85 24.72
C VAL A 547 13.34 -4.07 25.75
N LEU A 548 13.75 -4.69 26.85
CA LEU A 548 14.58 -4.06 27.87
C LEU A 548 15.89 -3.49 27.29
N GLN A 549 16.56 -4.25 26.43
CA GLN A 549 17.85 -3.86 25.83
C GLN A 549 17.73 -2.78 24.74
N GLN A 550 16.63 -2.74 24.00
CA GLN A 550 16.51 -1.94 22.76
C GLN A 550 15.28 -1.02 22.74
N ILE A 551 14.69 -0.75 23.91
CA ILE A 551 13.47 0.08 24.05
C ILE A 551 13.55 1.41 23.32
N GLU A 552 14.72 2.05 23.31
CA GLU A 552 14.96 3.36 22.69
C GLU A 552 14.75 3.37 21.17
N LYS A 553 14.79 2.19 20.53
CA LYS A 553 14.55 2.00 19.10
C LYS A 553 13.13 1.50 18.81
N ILE A 554 12.36 1.14 19.84
CA ILE A 554 11.00 0.61 19.69
C ILE A 554 10.02 1.76 19.67
N HIS A 555 9.29 1.86 18.58
CA HIS A 555 8.29 2.91 18.40
C HIS A 555 7.02 2.64 19.25
N PRO A 556 6.37 3.66 19.83
CA PRO A 556 5.16 3.47 20.64
C PRO A 556 4.03 2.64 20.02
N PHE A 557 3.83 2.73 18.70
CA PHE A 557 2.87 1.90 17.96
C PHE A 557 3.10 0.39 18.08
N ALA A 558 4.31 -0.05 18.42
CA ALA A 558 4.66 -1.46 18.60
C ALA A 558 4.30 -1.98 20.01
N ILE A 559 4.08 -1.10 20.99
CA ILE A 559 3.96 -1.47 22.41
C ILE A 559 2.76 -2.38 22.66
N LEU A 560 1.60 -2.06 22.12
CA LEU A 560 0.42 -2.91 22.27
C LEU A 560 0.69 -4.32 21.76
N ALA A 561 1.30 -4.45 20.58
CA ALA A 561 1.66 -5.74 20.01
C ALA A 561 2.64 -6.55 20.89
N ILE A 562 3.57 -5.86 21.55
CA ILE A 562 4.55 -6.46 22.46
C ILE A 562 3.90 -6.94 23.77
N ILE A 563 2.94 -6.18 24.32
CA ILE A 563 2.27 -6.50 25.58
C ILE A 563 1.21 -7.59 25.41
N LEU A 564 0.53 -7.61 24.27
CA LEU A 564 -0.55 -8.55 23.96
C LEU A 564 -0.26 -10.02 24.34
N PRO A 565 0.89 -10.65 23.99
CA PRO A 565 1.14 -12.04 24.36
C PRO A 565 1.18 -12.26 25.88
N PHE A 566 1.74 -11.33 26.66
CA PHE A 566 1.78 -11.45 28.12
C PHE A 566 0.36 -11.41 28.70
N SER A 567 -0.47 -10.47 28.23
CA SER A 567 -1.86 -10.35 28.69
C SER A 567 -2.73 -11.52 28.24
N THR A 568 -2.56 -12.02 27.01
CA THR A 568 -3.45 -13.06 26.45
C THR A 568 -3.11 -14.45 26.97
N LEU A 569 -1.84 -14.71 27.24
CA LEU A 569 -1.35 -16.00 27.75
C LEU A 569 -1.20 -16.01 29.28
N ASN A 570 -1.52 -14.90 29.95
CA ASN A 570 -1.38 -14.72 31.39
C ASN A 570 0.03 -15.11 31.89
N TYR A 571 1.05 -14.55 31.24
CA TYR A 571 2.46 -14.82 31.54
C TYR A 571 3.16 -13.57 32.04
N ASP A 572 3.84 -13.69 33.18
CA ASP A 572 4.66 -12.63 33.75
C ASP A 572 6.11 -12.71 33.23
N PRO A 573 6.63 -11.65 32.59
CA PRO A 573 8.01 -11.66 32.11
C PRO A 573 9.03 -11.66 33.26
N PRO A 574 10.25 -12.17 33.02
CA PRO A 574 11.38 -11.94 33.90
C PRO A 574 11.59 -10.43 34.08
N GLN A 575 11.84 -9.99 35.32
CA GLN A 575 11.94 -8.57 35.67
C GLN A 575 10.66 -7.78 35.36
N ARG A 576 9.49 -8.37 35.65
CA ARG A 576 8.14 -7.79 35.47
C ARG A 576 8.05 -6.29 35.72
N ASP A 577 8.48 -5.84 36.91
CA ASP A 577 8.38 -4.44 37.32
C ASP A 577 9.25 -3.52 36.45
N GLU A 578 10.46 -3.96 36.10
CA GLU A 578 11.36 -3.23 35.21
C GLU A 578 10.82 -3.21 33.77
N PHE A 579 10.30 -4.33 33.28
CA PHE A 579 9.72 -4.44 31.94
C PHE A 579 8.53 -3.50 31.75
N PHE A 580 7.54 -3.57 32.64
CA PHE A 580 6.38 -2.67 32.57
C PHE A 580 6.76 -1.24 32.91
N GLY A 581 7.65 -1.04 33.90
CA GLY A 581 8.17 0.27 34.27
C GLY A 581 8.88 0.96 33.11
N ILE A 582 9.75 0.30 32.35
CA ILE A 582 10.45 0.88 31.20
C ILE A 582 9.49 1.13 30.04
N LEU A 583 8.60 0.18 29.73
CA LEU A 583 7.58 0.35 28.69
C LEU A 583 6.68 1.56 28.98
N TYR A 584 6.35 1.77 30.26
CA TYR A 584 5.55 2.89 30.70
C TYR A 584 6.38 4.19 30.78
N ILE A 585 7.48 4.24 31.51
CA ILE A 585 8.25 5.47 31.76
C ILE A 585 8.89 6.02 30.48
N LYS A 586 9.62 5.19 29.69
CA LYS A 586 10.36 5.69 28.52
C LYS A 586 9.48 6.05 27.33
N ASN A 587 8.33 5.38 27.16
CA ASN A 587 7.45 5.63 26.02
C ASN A 587 6.19 6.40 26.38
N PHE A 588 5.60 6.19 27.57
CA PHE A 588 4.32 6.76 27.95
C PHE A 588 4.44 8.15 28.60
N PHE A 589 5.43 8.35 29.49
CA PHE A 589 5.57 9.59 30.27
C PHE A 589 6.06 10.79 29.44
N CYS A 590 6.73 10.56 28.30
CA CYS A 590 7.23 11.64 27.46
C CYS A 590 6.14 12.37 26.64
N ASN A 591 4.92 12.62 27.17
CA ASN A 591 3.84 13.45 26.58
C ASN A 591 3.44 13.21 25.10
N PHE A 592 4.08 12.27 24.41
CA PHE A 592 4.04 12.10 22.96
C PHE A 592 2.97 11.06 22.59
N VAL A 593 2.74 10.06 23.44
CA VAL A 593 1.89 8.90 23.13
C VAL A 593 0.39 9.18 23.26
N LEU A 594 -0.04 10.01 24.21
CA LEU A 594 -1.46 10.40 24.36
C LEU A 594 -1.98 11.24 23.16
N GLY A 595 -1.08 11.94 22.47
CA GLY A 595 -1.39 12.64 21.22
C GLY A 595 -1.26 11.78 19.97
N VAL A 596 -0.29 10.85 19.95
CA VAL A 596 0.08 10.07 18.77
C VAL A 596 -0.74 8.80 18.57
N LEU A 597 -1.07 8.06 19.63
CA LEU A 597 -1.86 6.83 19.50
C LEU A 597 -3.35 7.11 19.38
N ASP A 598 -4.03 6.27 18.58
CA ASP A 598 -5.48 6.32 18.45
C ASP A 598 -6.16 5.86 19.76
N PRO A 599 -7.26 6.51 20.19
CA PRO A 599 -8.04 6.13 21.36
C PRO A 599 -8.32 4.63 21.48
N LEU A 600 -8.68 3.95 20.39
CA LEU A 600 -8.88 2.50 20.40
C LEU A 600 -7.65 1.72 20.88
N VAL A 601 -6.44 2.11 20.46
CA VAL A 601 -5.18 1.45 20.83
C VAL A 601 -4.92 1.65 22.32
N LEU A 602 -5.21 2.85 22.83
CA LEU A 602 -5.07 3.17 24.25
C LEU A 602 -6.07 2.38 25.12
N VAL A 603 -7.31 2.17 24.68
CA VAL A 603 -8.26 1.29 25.38
C VAL A 603 -7.75 -0.15 25.43
N PHE A 604 -7.29 -0.71 24.31
CA PHE A 604 -6.74 -2.08 24.29
C PHE A 604 -5.47 -2.20 25.14
N LEU A 605 -4.61 -1.17 25.13
CA LEU A 605 -3.41 -1.13 25.94
C LEU A 605 -3.75 -1.08 27.44
N GLY A 606 -4.62 -0.15 27.84
CA GLY A 606 -5.08 -0.04 29.22
C GLY A 606 -5.72 -1.34 29.71
N TYR A 607 -6.58 -1.96 28.90
CA TYR A 607 -7.15 -3.28 29.19
C TYR A 607 -6.07 -4.35 29.36
N SER A 608 -5.11 -4.43 28.44
CA SER A 608 -4.04 -5.44 28.49
C SER A 608 -3.09 -5.25 29.68
N LEU A 609 -2.92 -4.03 30.18
CA LEU A 609 -2.15 -3.76 31.39
C LEU A 609 -2.96 -4.12 32.65
N ALA A 610 -4.26 -3.80 32.67
CA ALA A 610 -5.14 -4.14 33.79
C ALA A 610 -5.28 -5.65 34.00
N THR A 611 -5.35 -6.45 32.93
CA THR A 611 -5.32 -7.92 33.00
C THR A 611 -4.02 -8.46 33.57
N LEU A 612 -2.91 -7.73 33.37
CA LEU A 612 -1.60 -8.00 33.94
C LEU A 612 -1.42 -7.35 35.33
N GLN A 613 -2.50 -6.88 35.96
CA GLN A 613 -2.52 -6.21 37.26
C GLN A 613 -1.54 -5.01 37.34
N TYR A 614 -1.31 -4.34 36.22
CA TYR A 614 -0.51 -3.12 36.14
C TYR A 614 -1.44 -1.94 35.82
N PHE A 615 -1.53 -0.97 36.72
CA PHE A 615 -2.50 0.13 36.65
C PHE A 615 -1.78 1.48 36.63
N PRO A 616 -1.33 1.97 35.46
CA PRO A 616 -0.67 3.28 35.39
C PRO A 616 -1.70 4.41 35.49
N GLU A 617 -1.68 5.13 36.61
CA GLU A 617 -2.67 6.17 36.94
C GLU A 617 -2.86 7.21 35.82
N ASP A 618 -1.78 7.76 35.26
CA ASP A 618 -1.88 8.81 34.24
C ASP A 618 -2.54 8.31 32.94
N LEU A 619 -2.26 7.06 32.53
CA LEU A 619 -2.89 6.44 31.37
C LEU A 619 -4.40 6.29 31.61
N LEU A 620 -4.76 5.77 32.78
CA LEU A 620 -6.15 5.48 33.11
C LEU A 620 -6.96 6.78 33.25
N LYS A 621 -6.42 7.79 33.93
CA LYS A 621 -7.03 9.13 34.00
C LYS A 621 -7.16 9.77 32.63
N ALA A 622 -6.22 9.54 31.71
CA ALA A 622 -6.31 10.03 30.34
C ALA A 622 -7.40 9.32 29.53
N ILE A 623 -7.50 7.99 29.62
CA ILE A 623 -8.56 7.21 28.94
C ILE A 623 -9.95 7.62 29.43
N PHE A 624 -10.13 7.78 30.74
CA PHE A 624 -11.43 8.11 31.33
C PHE A 624 -11.71 9.61 31.37
N ASN A 625 -10.90 10.42 30.69
CA ASN A 625 -11.15 11.85 30.52
C ASN A 625 -12.29 12.10 29.52
N ILE A 626 -13.16 13.08 29.80
CA ILE A 626 -14.29 13.45 28.93
C ILE A 626 -13.84 13.77 27.49
N LYS A 627 -12.71 14.47 27.31
CA LYS A 627 -12.18 14.79 25.97
C LYS A 627 -11.74 13.54 25.22
N PHE A 628 -11.16 12.57 25.92
CA PHE A 628 -10.76 11.30 25.33
C PHE A 628 -12.00 10.50 24.91
N LEU A 629 -12.98 10.36 25.80
CA LEU A 629 -14.21 9.63 25.53
C LEU A 629 -14.99 10.22 24.35
N ALA A 630 -15.08 11.56 24.25
CA ALA A 630 -15.68 12.22 23.10
C ALA A 630 -14.93 11.94 21.78
N ARG A 631 -13.58 11.88 21.83
CA ARG A 631 -12.76 11.50 20.68
C ARG A 631 -12.98 10.02 20.33
N LEU A 632 -13.09 9.14 21.32
CA LEU A 632 -13.38 7.71 21.13
C LEU A 632 -14.75 7.48 20.49
N ASP A 633 -15.80 8.17 20.97
CA ASP A 633 -17.15 8.09 20.41
C ASP A 633 -17.15 8.47 18.92
N SER A 634 -16.44 9.53 18.56
CA SER A 634 -16.24 9.93 17.16
C SER A 634 -15.53 8.84 16.33
N GLN A 635 -14.65 8.02 16.95
CA GLN A 635 -14.03 6.88 16.27
C GLN A 635 -14.99 5.74 16.04
N LEU A 636 -15.80 5.42 17.06
CA LEU A 636 -16.73 4.31 17.04
C LEU A 636 -17.79 4.47 15.93
N GLU A 637 -18.15 5.69 15.55
CA GLU A 637 -19.03 5.98 14.42
C GLU A 637 -18.45 5.57 13.04
N LEU A 638 -17.12 5.49 12.90
CA LEU A 638 -16.44 5.19 11.63
C LEU A 638 -16.05 3.72 11.47
N ILE A 639 -16.12 2.94 12.55
CA ILE A 639 -15.66 1.56 12.60
C ILE A 639 -16.83 0.60 12.35
N TYR A 640 -16.53 -0.54 11.71
CA TYR A 640 -17.52 -1.60 11.49
C TYR A 640 -18.08 -2.16 12.82
N SER A 641 -19.33 -2.63 12.77
CA SER A 641 -20.14 -2.94 13.95
C SER A 641 -19.47 -3.90 14.94
N SER A 642 -18.78 -4.93 14.45
CA SER A 642 -18.16 -5.94 15.33
C SER A 642 -16.90 -5.45 16.05
N LEU A 643 -16.09 -4.57 15.45
CA LEU A 643 -14.95 -3.96 16.15
C LEU A 643 -15.40 -2.87 17.11
N ASN A 644 -16.41 -2.08 16.75
CA ASN A 644 -17.03 -1.12 17.67
C ASN A 644 -17.47 -1.82 18.97
N MET A 645 -18.23 -2.90 18.85
CA MET A 645 -18.67 -3.73 19.98
C MET A 645 -17.48 -4.21 20.83
N LYS A 646 -16.42 -4.75 20.21
CA LYS A 646 -15.22 -5.21 20.93
C LYS A 646 -14.55 -4.08 21.72
N ILE A 647 -14.45 -2.89 21.15
CA ILE A 647 -13.84 -1.73 21.82
C ILE A 647 -14.70 -1.31 23.02
N GLN A 648 -16.03 -1.23 22.84
CA GLN A 648 -16.94 -0.88 23.94
C GLN A 648 -16.88 -1.91 25.08
N PHE A 649 -16.84 -3.21 24.77
CA PHE A 649 -16.63 -4.26 25.76
C PHE A 649 -15.31 -4.10 26.53
N ARG A 650 -14.21 -3.87 25.81
CA ARG A 650 -12.88 -3.71 26.43
C ARG A 650 -12.79 -2.44 27.29
N LEU A 651 -13.44 -1.36 26.88
CA LEU A 651 -13.55 -0.14 27.68
C LEU A 651 -14.34 -0.40 28.98
N MET A 652 -15.44 -1.16 28.89
CA MET A 652 -16.24 -1.55 30.05
C MET A 652 -15.45 -2.45 31.01
N GLU A 653 -14.77 -3.48 30.51
CA GLU A 653 -13.94 -4.35 31.35
C GLU A 653 -12.81 -3.58 32.01
N LEU A 654 -12.17 -2.66 31.28
CA LEU A 654 -11.14 -1.78 31.85
C LEU A 654 -11.71 -0.88 32.95
N ASN A 655 -12.87 -0.24 32.72
CA ASN A 655 -13.52 0.59 33.74
C ASN A 655 -13.80 -0.22 35.00
N ARG A 656 -14.31 -1.46 34.84
CA ARG A 656 -14.60 -2.34 35.97
C ARG A 656 -13.35 -2.71 36.75
N ALA A 657 -12.29 -3.15 36.07
CA ALA A 657 -11.04 -3.52 36.71
C ALA A 657 -10.48 -2.34 37.52
N VAL A 658 -10.46 -1.14 36.94
CA VAL A 658 -9.91 0.04 37.60
C VAL A 658 -10.76 0.51 38.79
N CYS A 659 -12.09 0.51 38.67
CA CYS A 659 -12.96 0.89 39.80
C CYS A 659 -12.89 -0.10 40.97
N LEU A 660 -12.55 -1.37 40.73
CA LEU A 660 -12.43 -2.40 41.76
C LEU A 660 -11.03 -2.42 42.39
N GLU A 661 -9.98 -2.38 41.58
CA GLU A 661 -8.59 -2.55 42.01
C GLU A 661 -7.92 -1.21 42.41
N CYS A 662 -8.38 -0.08 41.87
CA CYS A 662 -7.82 1.26 42.11
C CYS A 662 -8.91 2.32 42.42
N PRO A 663 -9.75 2.13 43.45
CA PRO A 663 -10.81 3.07 43.81
C PRO A 663 -10.32 4.50 44.08
N GLU A 664 -9.07 4.65 44.52
CA GLU A 664 -8.39 5.93 44.77
C GLU A 664 -8.24 6.81 43.53
N TYR A 665 -8.31 6.24 42.31
CA TYR A 665 -8.23 7.02 41.06
C TYR A 665 -9.51 7.80 40.77
N GLN A 666 -10.61 7.52 41.50
CA GLN A 666 -11.89 8.24 41.39
C GLN A 666 -12.44 8.29 39.96
N ILE A 667 -12.18 7.24 39.17
CA ILE A 667 -12.71 7.12 37.82
C ILE A 667 -14.22 6.87 37.88
N PRO A 668 -15.03 7.61 37.11
CA PRO A 668 -16.48 7.46 37.16
C PRO A 668 -16.93 6.07 36.72
N TRP A 669 -17.99 5.60 37.34
CA TRP A 669 -18.70 4.39 36.96
C TRP A 669 -19.79 4.74 35.95
N PHE A 670 -19.64 4.37 34.67
CA PHE A 670 -20.57 4.79 33.62
C PHE A 670 -20.92 3.66 32.65
N HIS A 671 -21.65 2.63 33.10
CA HIS A 671 -22.04 1.51 32.23
C HIS A 671 -23.49 1.06 32.34
N ASP A 672 -24.34 1.68 33.15
CA ASP A 672 -25.75 1.29 33.26
C ASP A 672 -26.43 1.27 31.89
N ARG A 673 -26.15 2.28 31.05
CA ARG A 673 -26.66 2.38 29.68
C ARG A 673 -26.09 1.29 28.76
N PHE A 674 -24.81 0.94 28.90
CA PHE A 674 -24.18 -0.15 28.13
C PHE A 674 -24.81 -1.50 28.50
N CYS A 675 -24.90 -1.81 29.80
CA CYS A 675 -25.55 -3.02 30.29
C CYS A 675 -27.00 -3.13 29.83
N GLN A 676 -27.79 -2.04 29.89
CA GLN A 676 -29.17 -2.01 29.37
C GLN A 676 -29.25 -2.26 27.86
N GLN A 677 -28.31 -1.71 27.07
CA GLN A 677 -28.24 -1.93 25.61
C GLN A 677 -27.86 -3.36 25.23
N HIS A 678 -27.07 -4.05 26.06
CA HIS A 678 -26.68 -5.44 25.85
C HIS A 678 -27.66 -6.46 26.43
N TYR A 679 -28.40 -6.11 27.48
CA TYR A 679 -29.45 -6.96 28.06
C TYR A 679 -30.53 -7.34 27.04
N ASN A 680 -30.77 -6.47 26.04
CA ASN A 680 -31.78 -6.65 24.99
C ASN A 680 -31.28 -7.33 23.71
N LYS A 681 -29.99 -7.70 23.61
CA LYS A 681 -29.41 -8.39 22.44
C LYS A 681 -29.11 -9.85 22.79
N ASP A 682 -30.14 -10.68 22.63
CA ASP A 682 -30.13 -12.16 22.58
C ASP A 682 -28.95 -12.93 23.18
N PHE A 683 -29.25 -13.65 24.27
CA PHE A 683 -28.51 -14.78 24.83
C PHE A 683 -28.46 -16.03 23.92
N GLY A 684 -28.64 -15.86 22.60
CA GLY A 684 -28.82 -16.95 21.64
C GLY A 684 -27.57 -17.84 21.40
N SER A 685 -26.41 -17.49 21.95
CA SER A 685 -25.15 -18.25 21.78
C SER A 685 -24.54 -18.78 23.06
N MET A 686 -25.21 -18.68 24.22
CA MET A 686 -24.67 -19.28 25.44
C MET A 686 -24.77 -20.80 25.37
N ASN A 687 -23.64 -21.49 25.56
CA ASN A 687 -23.66 -22.94 25.68
C ASN A 687 -24.32 -23.35 27.02
N GLY A 688 -24.71 -24.63 27.15
CA GLY A 688 -25.43 -25.12 28.33
C GLY A 688 -24.70 -24.88 29.65
N ALA A 689 -23.37 -24.89 29.64
CA ALA A 689 -22.55 -24.60 30.81
C ALA A 689 -22.60 -23.11 31.20
N GLN A 690 -22.54 -22.19 30.24
CA GLN A 690 -22.66 -20.75 30.47
C GLN A 690 -24.05 -20.38 31.01
N GLN A 691 -25.10 -21.03 30.53
CA GLN A 691 -26.46 -20.83 31.07
C GLN A 691 -26.59 -21.33 32.52
N GLN A 692 -25.96 -22.47 32.86
CA GLN A 692 -25.93 -22.98 34.24
C GLN A 692 -25.14 -22.08 35.17
N ILE A 693 -23.95 -21.63 34.76
CA ILE A 693 -23.12 -20.70 35.53
C ILE A 693 -23.86 -19.38 35.72
N TYR A 694 -24.51 -18.86 34.68
CA TYR A 694 -25.31 -17.64 34.78
C TYR A 694 -26.48 -17.82 35.77
N LYS A 695 -27.18 -18.97 35.73
CA LYS A 695 -28.22 -19.29 36.72
C LYS A 695 -27.69 -19.30 38.14
N MET A 696 -26.50 -19.89 38.37
CA MET A 696 -25.87 -19.93 39.69
C MET A 696 -25.33 -18.58 40.18
N LEU A 697 -25.03 -17.64 39.27
CA LEU A 697 -24.52 -16.31 39.61
C LEU A 697 -25.62 -15.23 39.67
N ALA A 698 -26.80 -15.52 39.12
CA ALA A 698 -27.96 -14.62 39.10
C ALA A 698 -29.01 -14.94 40.20
N GLU A 699 -28.89 -16.12 40.83
CA GLU A 699 -29.47 -16.43 42.15
C GLU A 699 -28.52 -15.93 43.26
#